data_AF-A0A8S3PYB6-F1
#
_entry.id   AF-A0A8S3PYB6-F1
#
_cell.length_a   1.000
_cell.length_b   1.000
_cell.length_c   1.000
_cell.angle_alpha   90.00
_cell.angle_beta   90.00
_cell.angle_gamma   90.00
#
_symmetry.space_group_name_H-M   'P 1'
#
loop_
_entity.id
_entity.type
_entity.pdbx_description
1 polymer ?
#
loop_
_entity_poly.entity_id
_entity_poly.type
_entity_poly.pdbx_seq_one_letter_code
_entity_poly.pdbx_strand_id
1 'polypeptide(L)'
;MSIKAFDLVPAIERIKLMSDKAKTQIECFDVCGKNLYIGTNDCFVIHYNVEERPVGNGPKVVFHNEKQGHKYLAVKKPVIQIKAASALNRIMVLIDNTLSLLNMFDLEICVALKKKQIQVYTVTEDKLVHVKDVHISEPAISVGVDGSFVCAALLSQYCMINYETSHTQDLFPFDSEHSKPLIKRISKEEFLLSGPSALGMFVTSDGISQRPPLQWSENIVSMTYVHPYIVAMNDEFITVHSILDQQQKQAIPFQGGTYLGNFDGKLFVASGREIYALVPVAWEKQVQALLGDKRVTEALDLAKNANKAGLTRDKFLKIFKRFQQQAAFIEFSEGHLEEAMDLFKNSQVDVREVISLYPRLLPSNCNFTRSVPPLHEMADVNQLSRGKEDLLKEYKQFLCTYLADIKGTGTGYKQVRNRYSVVKTICRDRLPELIPLIAVDTGCDLKDSVEWLEKYKRYNALGLLYKVHGEHDKALALWVKICNSEVEDESFEGINFIIEYLANLNDHELVWKYVDWVLSKDQENGVRIFTDRPTTEPPSERMRPDTVIDYLHRFPIAVITYLEYLVFQKKLEVEKEKYHTHLAVLYLDAVLKLIKTNNVKKEEMDKARSKLRYILQMSNLYRVQLILGKAKETEMHAECAILYGKLEEHDKALRILVHKLKDFGAAENYCLVNSHGKDSSFRKRLFHILLSVLQSLPENWSVSLVSQFLNRAIRKSMNNSRTTRIERMMSRGENLQVKQNIIEIQKEFVTMNDDRMCAVCSRAFNDTAFVRYPNGVVTHVHCAKNKHICPVTGKLFSTKRS
;
A
#
# COMPACT_ATOMS: atom_id res chain seq x y z
N MET A 1 -20.32 21.92 24.79
CA MET A 1 -20.60 21.37 26.14
C MET A 1 -19.56 20.30 26.44
N SER A 2 -19.32 20.03 27.71
CA SER A 2 -18.26 19.12 28.19
C SER A 2 -18.77 17.67 28.14
N ILE A 3 -18.00 16.73 27.58
CA ILE A 3 -18.40 15.31 27.45
C ILE A 3 -18.71 14.72 28.83
N LYS A 4 -19.86 14.08 29.01
CA LYS A 4 -20.18 13.38 30.26
C LYS A 4 -19.41 12.06 30.35
N ALA A 5 -18.30 12.06 31.09
CA ALA A 5 -17.45 10.88 31.28
C ALA A 5 -17.93 9.99 32.44
N PHE A 6 -18.47 10.58 33.52
CA PHE A 6 -18.91 9.86 34.72
C PHE A 6 -20.30 10.30 35.18
N ASP A 7 -21.05 9.35 35.74
CA ASP A 7 -22.25 9.56 36.53
C ASP A 7 -21.91 9.45 38.02
N LEU A 8 -22.30 10.44 38.82
CA LEU A 8 -22.17 10.40 40.27
C LEU A 8 -23.37 9.65 40.86
N VAL A 9 -23.12 8.51 41.51
CA VAL A 9 -24.15 7.64 42.09
C VAL A 9 -23.87 7.41 43.57
N PRO A 10 -24.84 7.57 44.49
CA PRO A 10 -24.62 7.27 45.90
C PRO A 10 -24.33 5.78 46.12
N ALA A 11 -23.23 5.49 46.82
CA ALA A 11 -22.86 4.13 47.23
C ALA A 11 -23.25 3.85 48.69
N ILE A 12 -23.02 4.84 49.57
CA ILE A 12 -23.47 4.89 50.96
C ILE A 12 -24.02 6.29 51.22
N GLU A 13 -25.34 6.40 51.36
CA GLU A 13 -26.02 7.67 51.62
C GLU A 13 -25.75 8.21 53.03
N ARG A 14 -25.56 7.34 54.03
CA ARG A 14 -25.17 7.75 55.38
C ARG A 14 -24.54 6.62 56.16
N ILE A 15 -23.33 6.82 56.67
CA ILE A 15 -22.69 5.83 57.55
C ILE A 15 -23.44 5.73 58.88
N LYS A 16 -23.87 4.51 59.25
CA LYS A 16 -24.50 4.20 60.53
C LYS A 16 -23.44 4.07 61.64
N LEU A 17 -23.26 5.14 62.42
CA LEU A 17 -22.38 5.19 63.59
C LEU A 17 -23.18 5.07 64.90
N MET A 18 -22.59 4.44 65.92
CA MET A 18 -23.25 4.15 67.21
C MET A 18 -23.43 5.39 68.11
N SER A 19 -22.67 6.47 67.88
CA SER A 19 -22.88 7.74 68.59
C SER A 19 -23.28 8.82 67.60
N ASP A 20 -24.49 9.35 67.74
CA ASP A 20 -25.00 10.51 66.98
C ASP A 20 -24.31 11.83 67.41
N LYS A 21 -23.08 11.74 67.93
CA LYS A 21 -22.23 12.91 68.20
C LYS A 21 -21.82 13.48 66.85
N ALA A 22 -22.23 14.71 66.59
CA ALA A 22 -22.13 15.38 65.30
C ALA A 22 -20.73 15.56 64.68
N LYS A 23 -19.65 14.96 65.23
CA LYS A 23 -18.26 15.24 64.84
C LYS A 23 -17.55 14.13 64.04
N THR A 24 -18.12 12.93 63.92
CA THR A 24 -17.44 11.85 63.18
C THR A 24 -17.48 12.08 61.67
N GLN A 25 -16.32 12.05 61.02
CA GLN A 25 -16.12 12.27 59.57
C GLN A 25 -15.22 11.19 58.95
N ILE A 26 -15.40 10.94 57.65
CA ILE A 26 -14.57 10.05 56.84
C ILE A 26 -13.26 10.74 56.48
N GLU A 27 -12.14 10.13 56.88
CA GLU A 27 -10.79 10.60 56.58
C GLU A 27 -10.19 9.87 55.37
N CYS A 28 -10.38 8.56 55.31
CA CYS A 28 -9.88 7.72 54.23
C CYS A 28 -10.72 6.45 54.10
N PHE A 29 -10.60 5.78 52.96
CA PHE A 29 -11.17 4.44 52.78
C PHE A 29 -10.39 3.66 51.73
N ASP A 30 -10.56 2.34 51.72
CA ASP A 30 -10.05 1.46 50.67
C ASP A 30 -11.09 0.41 50.27
N VAL A 31 -11.06 0.01 49.00
CA VAL A 31 -12.02 -0.95 48.44
C VAL A 31 -11.28 -2.18 47.93
N CYS A 32 -11.78 -3.36 48.30
CA CYS A 32 -11.29 -4.65 47.87
C CYS A 32 -12.47 -5.55 47.45
N GLY A 33 -12.66 -5.73 46.14
CA GLY A 33 -13.79 -6.49 45.61
C GLY A 33 -15.12 -5.85 46.02
N LYS A 34 -15.90 -6.55 46.85
CA LYS A 34 -17.16 -6.04 47.44
C LYS A 34 -16.96 -5.38 48.81
N ASN A 35 -15.78 -5.46 49.40
CA ASN A 35 -15.53 -4.95 50.74
C ASN A 35 -15.00 -3.52 50.69
N LEU A 36 -15.63 -2.62 51.44
CA LEU A 36 -15.25 -1.23 51.61
C LEU A 36 -14.87 -1.00 53.08
N TYR A 37 -13.64 -0.56 53.32
CA TYR A 37 -13.08 -0.29 54.64
C TYR A 37 -12.89 1.20 54.84
N ILE A 38 -13.56 1.77 55.84
CA ILE A 38 -13.64 3.22 56.07
C ILE A 38 -12.92 3.56 57.37
N GLY A 39 -12.00 4.52 57.31
CA GLY A 39 -11.29 5.09 58.44
C GLY A 39 -11.87 6.45 58.81
N THR A 40 -12.16 6.64 60.09
CA THR A 40 -12.80 7.86 60.59
C THR A 40 -11.86 8.72 61.44
N ASN A 41 -12.22 9.98 61.62
CA ASN A 41 -11.47 10.93 62.45
C ASN A 41 -11.50 10.60 63.95
N ASP A 42 -12.48 9.80 64.40
CA ASP A 42 -12.65 9.34 65.77
C ASP A 42 -12.07 7.93 66.02
N CYS A 43 -11.14 7.47 65.17
CA CYS A 43 -10.34 6.26 65.38
C CYS A 43 -11.12 4.93 65.22
N PHE A 44 -12.14 4.92 64.35
CA PHE A 44 -12.83 3.69 63.95
C PHE A 44 -12.40 3.22 62.56
N VAL A 45 -12.38 1.90 62.41
CA VAL A 45 -12.39 1.24 61.10
C VAL A 45 -13.73 0.53 60.93
N ILE A 46 -14.42 0.81 59.84
CA ILE A 46 -15.76 0.27 59.56
C ILE A 46 -15.71 -0.54 58.28
N HIS A 47 -16.29 -1.73 58.31
CA HIS A 47 -16.38 -2.63 57.16
C HIS A 47 -17.81 -2.66 56.61
N TYR A 48 -17.94 -2.30 55.34
CA TYR A 48 -19.15 -2.46 54.55
C TYR A 48 -18.93 -3.48 53.44
N ASN A 49 -19.97 -4.25 53.14
CA ASN A 49 -20.10 -4.94 51.87
C ASN A 49 -20.93 -4.04 50.94
N VAL A 50 -20.41 -3.75 49.76
CA VAL A 50 -21.01 -2.89 48.74
C VAL A 50 -21.13 -3.70 47.45
N GLU A 51 -22.36 -4.03 47.08
CA GLU A 51 -22.68 -4.75 45.85
C GLU A 51 -23.19 -3.81 44.77
N GLU A 52 -22.63 -3.94 43.58
CA GLU A 52 -23.07 -3.23 42.39
C GLU A 52 -24.20 -4.02 41.71
N ARG A 53 -25.38 -3.41 41.55
CA ARG A 53 -26.53 -4.03 40.86
C ARG A 53 -26.97 -3.18 39.65
N PRO A 54 -27.06 -3.78 38.45
CA PRO A 54 -27.63 -3.09 37.30
C PRO A 54 -29.14 -2.91 37.47
N VAL A 55 -29.66 -1.74 37.11
CA VAL A 55 -31.10 -1.46 37.10
C VAL A 55 -31.66 -1.84 35.73
N GLY A 56 -32.29 -3.01 35.64
CA GLY A 56 -32.85 -3.56 34.41
C GLY A 56 -31.78 -3.88 33.34
N ASN A 57 -32.17 -3.90 32.06
CA ASN A 57 -31.24 -4.05 30.92
C ASN A 57 -30.48 -2.75 30.56
N GLY A 58 -30.53 -1.74 31.44
CA GLY A 58 -29.90 -0.44 31.22
C GLY A 58 -28.52 -0.31 31.87
N PRO A 59 -27.73 0.72 31.50
CA PRO A 59 -26.41 0.99 32.07
C PRO A 59 -26.46 1.73 33.41
N LYS A 60 -27.66 1.93 33.98
CA LYS A 60 -27.81 2.57 35.28
C LYS A 60 -27.50 1.55 36.36
N VAL A 61 -26.65 1.97 37.29
CA VAL A 61 -26.17 1.13 38.38
C VAL A 61 -26.68 1.69 39.69
N VAL A 62 -27.07 0.81 40.61
CA VAL A 62 -27.39 1.15 42.00
C VAL A 62 -26.53 0.29 42.91
N PHE A 63 -26.07 0.87 44.01
CA PHE A 63 -25.28 0.17 45.00
C PHE A 63 -26.16 -0.27 46.17
N HIS A 64 -26.03 -1.53 46.56
CA HIS A 64 -26.57 -2.04 47.80
C HIS A 64 -25.43 -2.13 48.82
N ASN A 65 -25.62 -1.54 50.00
CA ASN A 65 -24.61 -1.56 51.06
C ASN A 65 -25.15 -2.25 52.32
N GLU A 66 -24.31 -3.06 52.94
CA GLU A 66 -24.58 -3.73 54.21
C GLU A 66 -23.37 -3.58 55.15
N LYS A 67 -23.60 -3.10 56.37
CA LYS A 67 -22.54 -2.95 57.38
C LYS A 67 -22.23 -4.32 58.00
N GLN A 68 -21.00 -4.78 57.83
CA GLN A 68 -20.55 -6.09 58.35
C GLN A 68 -19.98 -5.96 59.76
N GLY A 69 -19.18 -4.91 60.02
CA GLY A 69 -18.51 -4.77 61.31
C GLY A 69 -17.89 -3.39 61.52
N HIS A 70 -17.42 -3.15 62.75
CA HIS A 70 -16.60 -1.98 63.08
C HIS A 70 -15.67 -2.26 64.26
N LYS A 71 -14.52 -1.58 64.29
CA LYS A 71 -13.52 -1.70 65.35
C LYS A 71 -13.04 -0.33 65.79
N TYR A 72 -13.02 -0.11 67.11
CA TYR A 72 -12.36 1.04 67.72
C TYR A 72 -10.89 0.71 68.00
N LEU A 73 -9.97 1.57 67.59
CA LEU A 73 -8.52 1.31 67.70
C LEU A 73 -7.87 1.99 68.94
N ALA A 74 -8.65 2.69 69.77
CA ALA A 74 -8.26 3.22 71.08
C ALA A 74 -7.10 4.25 71.13
N VAL A 75 -6.70 4.83 70.00
CA VAL A 75 -5.60 5.83 69.93
C VAL A 75 -6.11 7.28 70.03
N LYS A 76 -7.44 7.52 69.96
CA LYS A 76 -8.05 8.88 69.94
C LYS A 76 -7.44 9.83 68.89
N LYS A 77 -6.88 9.28 67.82
CA LYS A 77 -6.29 9.98 66.68
C LYS A 77 -6.99 9.53 65.39
N PRO A 78 -7.08 10.39 64.36
CA PRO A 78 -7.73 10.05 63.11
C PRO A 78 -7.01 8.90 62.39
N VAL A 79 -7.78 8.08 61.67
CA VAL A 79 -7.21 7.08 60.77
C VAL A 79 -6.76 7.77 59.50
N ILE A 80 -5.44 7.87 59.31
CA ILE A 80 -4.84 8.69 58.24
C ILE A 80 -4.93 7.97 56.89
N GLN A 81 -4.68 6.66 56.88
CA GLN A 81 -4.69 5.87 55.66
C GLN A 81 -5.07 4.41 55.94
N ILE A 82 -5.83 3.82 55.03
CA ILE A 82 -6.16 2.40 55.00
C ILE A 82 -5.70 1.81 53.67
N LYS A 83 -5.10 0.62 53.71
CA LYS A 83 -4.78 -0.19 52.55
C LYS A 83 -5.13 -1.66 52.72
N ALA A 84 -5.97 -2.20 51.85
CA ALA A 84 -6.40 -3.60 51.82
C ALA A 84 -5.43 -4.43 50.98
N ALA A 85 -4.80 -5.42 51.60
CA ALA A 85 -3.97 -6.43 50.95
C ALA A 85 -4.80 -7.71 50.78
N SER A 86 -5.61 -7.74 49.72
CA SER A 86 -6.60 -8.79 49.45
C SER A 86 -6.01 -10.20 49.39
N ALA A 87 -4.88 -10.37 48.69
CA ALA A 87 -4.18 -11.64 48.57
C ALA A 87 -3.70 -12.20 49.93
N LEU A 88 -3.61 -11.36 50.95
CA LEU A 88 -3.10 -11.71 52.28
C LEU A 88 -4.21 -11.72 53.35
N ASN A 89 -5.46 -11.39 52.99
CA ASN A 89 -6.57 -11.21 53.93
C ASN A 89 -6.22 -10.25 55.09
N ARG A 90 -5.48 -9.18 54.79
CA ARG A 90 -5.06 -8.16 55.76
C ARG A 90 -5.43 -6.75 55.31
N ILE A 91 -5.62 -5.87 56.28
CA ILE A 91 -5.79 -4.44 56.06
C ILE A 91 -4.72 -3.71 56.88
N MET A 92 -3.98 -2.84 56.22
CA MET A 92 -2.98 -1.96 56.80
C MET A 92 -3.64 -0.64 57.16
N VAL A 93 -3.50 -0.21 58.40
CA VAL A 93 -4.09 1.01 58.94
C VAL A 93 -3.01 1.86 59.56
N LEU A 94 -2.90 3.11 59.10
CA LEU A 94 -1.93 4.07 59.58
C LEU A 94 -2.60 5.07 60.54
N ILE A 95 -2.11 5.10 61.79
CA ILE A 95 -2.62 5.98 62.86
C ILE A 95 -1.43 6.54 63.61
N ASP A 96 -1.33 7.87 63.74
CA ASP A 96 -0.26 8.54 64.50
C ASP A 96 1.16 8.03 64.18
N ASN A 97 1.44 7.84 62.87
CA ASN A 97 2.68 7.27 62.34
C ASN A 97 2.99 5.82 62.77
N THR A 98 1.99 5.09 63.26
CA THR A 98 2.07 3.66 63.56
C THR A 98 1.24 2.86 62.57
N LEU A 99 1.86 1.82 62.02
CA LEU A 99 1.23 0.92 61.06
C LEU A 99 0.67 -0.30 61.81
N SER A 100 -0.63 -0.47 61.75
CA SER A 100 -1.34 -1.61 62.32
C SER A 100 -1.87 -2.51 61.21
N LEU A 101 -1.72 -3.82 61.35
CA LEU A 101 -2.34 -4.82 60.50
C LEU A 101 -3.62 -5.32 61.16
N LEU A 102 -4.71 -5.34 60.41
CA LEU A 102 -6.00 -5.88 60.79
C LEU A 102 -6.33 -7.11 59.95
N ASN A 103 -7.02 -8.11 60.53
CA ASN A 103 -7.69 -9.13 59.72
C ASN A 103 -8.84 -8.49 58.92
N MET A 104 -8.97 -8.87 57.65
CA MET A 104 -9.97 -8.33 56.71
C MET A 104 -11.44 -8.57 57.12
N PHE A 105 -11.72 -9.62 57.89
CA PHE A 105 -13.09 -10.02 58.29
C PHE A 105 -13.37 -9.72 59.77
N ASP A 106 -12.44 -10.07 60.66
CA ASP A 106 -12.67 -9.95 62.12
C ASP A 106 -12.08 -8.66 62.74
N LEU A 107 -11.31 -7.88 61.97
CA LEU A 107 -10.67 -6.62 62.39
C LEU A 107 -9.81 -6.74 63.67
N GLU A 108 -9.13 -7.87 63.87
CA GLU A 108 -8.19 -8.10 64.98
C GLU A 108 -6.81 -7.47 64.71
N ILE A 109 -6.16 -6.92 65.75
CA ILE A 109 -5.02 -6.00 65.63
C ILE A 109 -3.67 -6.71 65.81
N CYS A 110 -2.72 -6.44 64.90
CA CYS A 110 -1.28 -6.65 65.07
C CYS A 110 -0.52 -5.34 64.84
N VAL A 111 0.27 -4.89 65.82
CA VAL A 111 0.92 -3.56 65.80
C VAL A 111 2.40 -3.69 65.41
N ALA A 112 2.86 -2.86 64.46
CA ALA A 112 4.28 -2.62 64.22
C ALA A 112 4.65 -1.20 64.65
N LEU A 113 5.65 -1.09 65.54
CA LEU A 113 6.15 0.18 66.08
C LEU A 113 7.53 0.51 65.48
N LYS A 114 7.69 1.72 64.91
CA LYS A 114 8.85 2.63 65.10
C LYS A 114 8.74 3.90 64.24
N LYS A 115 9.42 4.97 64.67
CA LYS A 115 9.39 6.34 64.10
C LYS A 115 10.68 6.68 63.32
N LYS A 116 10.52 7.54 62.29
CA LYS A 116 11.50 8.46 61.64
C LYS A 116 12.29 8.05 60.37
N GLN A 117 11.84 7.10 59.54
CA GLN A 117 12.45 6.81 58.21
C GLN A 117 11.36 6.35 57.22
N ILE A 118 11.54 6.52 55.90
CA ILE A 118 10.70 5.80 54.92
C ILE A 118 11.19 4.36 54.95
N GLN A 119 10.36 3.46 55.46
CA GLN A 119 10.69 2.05 55.57
C GLN A 119 9.95 1.30 54.46
N VAL A 120 10.72 0.60 53.63
CA VAL A 120 10.16 -0.27 52.61
C VAL A 120 9.90 -1.62 53.26
N TYR A 121 8.65 -2.07 53.21
CA TYR A 121 8.23 -3.35 53.73
C TYR A 121 7.68 -4.21 52.60
N THR A 122 8.00 -5.50 52.63
CA THR A 122 7.31 -6.52 51.84
C THR A 122 6.31 -7.21 52.74
N VAL A 123 5.06 -7.27 52.29
CA VAL A 123 4.00 -7.95 53.03
C VAL A 123 3.95 -9.42 52.59
N THR A 124 4.13 -10.34 53.54
CA THR A 124 3.96 -11.79 53.35
C THR A 124 2.67 -12.25 54.05
N GLU A 125 2.22 -13.49 53.84
CA GLU A 125 0.96 -14.02 54.42
C GLU A 125 0.86 -13.81 55.94
N ASP A 126 1.97 -13.99 56.66
CA ASP A 126 1.97 -13.96 58.12
C ASP A 126 2.68 -12.75 58.74
N LYS A 127 3.57 -12.05 58.00
CA LYS A 127 4.44 -11.02 58.57
C LYS A 127 4.70 -9.86 57.61
N LEU A 128 4.83 -8.66 58.19
CA LEU A 128 5.43 -7.51 57.52
C LEU A 128 6.96 -7.68 57.60
N VAL A 129 7.62 -7.92 56.47
CA VAL A 129 9.08 -8.08 56.41
C VAL A 129 9.69 -6.74 56.04
N HIS A 130 10.54 -6.21 56.93
CA HIS A 130 11.31 -5.01 56.64
C HIS A 130 12.36 -5.31 55.56
N VAL A 131 12.38 -4.50 54.49
CA VAL A 131 13.32 -4.64 53.37
C VAL A 131 14.47 -3.66 53.52
N LYS A 132 14.15 -2.37 53.68
CA LYS A 132 15.17 -1.31 53.69
C LYS A 132 14.65 -0.05 54.36
N ASP A 133 15.54 0.63 55.08
CA ASP A 133 15.34 1.99 55.56
C ASP A 133 15.90 2.99 54.54
N VAL A 134 15.05 3.92 54.11
CA VAL A 134 15.42 5.02 53.21
C VAL A 134 15.50 6.30 54.05
N HIS A 135 16.70 6.86 54.12
CA HIS A 135 16.95 8.13 54.79
C HIS A 135 16.52 9.29 53.89
N ILE A 136 15.70 10.18 54.45
CA ILE A 136 15.24 11.41 53.80
C ILE A 136 15.68 12.62 54.62
N SER A 137 15.94 13.74 53.94
CA SER A 137 16.43 14.99 54.53
C SER A 137 15.39 15.66 55.44
N GLU A 138 14.12 15.52 55.10
CA GLU A 138 12.96 16.07 55.80
C GLU A 138 11.89 14.98 55.94
N PRO A 139 10.94 15.08 56.89
CA PRO A 139 9.83 14.13 56.96
C PRO A 139 8.94 14.23 55.72
N ALA A 140 8.60 13.09 55.12
CA ALA A 140 7.69 13.04 53.97
C ALA A 140 6.23 13.21 54.42
N ILE A 141 5.51 14.12 53.77
CA ILE A 141 4.08 14.37 53.94
C ILE A 141 3.26 13.36 53.12
N SER A 142 3.72 13.03 51.92
CA SER A 142 3.04 12.17 50.96
C SER A 142 4.06 11.38 50.16
N VAL A 143 3.72 10.14 49.79
CA VAL A 143 4.59 9.28 48.98
C VAL A 143 3.79 8.52 47.93
N GLY A 144 4.37 8.33 46.75
CA GLY A 144 3.92 7.43 45.70
C GLY A 144 5.05 6.46 45.35
N VAL A 145 4.72 5.22 45.03
CA VAL A 145 5.72 4.18 44.74
C VAL A 145 5.38 3.49 43.43
N ASP A 146 6.39 3.25 42.61
CA ASP A 146 6.34 2.35 41.47
C ASP A 146 7.67 1.61 41.29
N GLY A 147 7.63 0.28 41.31
CA GLY A 147 8.84 -0.55 41.25
C GLY A 147 9.85 -0.19 42.34
N SER A 148 11.08 0.16 41.94
CA SER A 148 12.17 0.60 42.82
C SER A 148 12.20 2.11 43.09
N PHE A 149 11.26 2.87 42.53
CA PHE A 149 11.19 4.33 42.64
C PHE A 149 10.09 4.77 43.60
N VAL A 150 10.44 5.73 44.46
CA VAL A 150 9.56 6.39 45.43
C VAL A 150 9.58 7.88 45.12
N CYS A 151 8.43 8.42 44.72
CA CYS A 151 8.22 9.85 44.65
C CYS A 151 7.72 10.32 46.02
N ALA A 152 8.45 11.24 46.67
CA ALA A 152 8.12 11.75 47.99
C ALA A 152 7.91 13.27 47.96
N ALA A 153 6.89 13.73 48.67
CA ALA A 153 6.72 15.13 49.03
C ALA A 153 7.27 15.32 50.43
N LEU A 154 8.33 16.11 50.55
CA LEU A 154 8.96 16.49 51.82
C LEU A 154 8.19 17.65 52.48
N LEU A 155 8.77 18.41 53.41
CA LEU A 155 8.12 19.62 53.93
C LEU A 155 8.21 20.78 52.93
N SER A 156 9.34 20.88 52.22
CA SER A 156 9.63 22.01 51.33
C SER A 156 9.64 21.69 49.83
N GLN A 157 9.81 20.42 49.45
CA GLN A 157 10.02 20.04 48.04
C GLN A 157 9.61 18.62 47.70
N TYR A 158 9.40 18.35 46.42
CA TYR A 158 9.28 16.99 45.91
C TYR A 158 10.66 16.41 45.57
N CYS A 159 10.83 15.11 45.79
CA CYS A 159 12.00 14.36 45.34
C CYS A 159 11.61 12.98 44.79
N MET A 160 12.46 12.45 43.91
CA MET A 160 12.41 11.10 43.39
C MET A 160 13.55 10.28 43.99
N ILE A 161 13.23 9.15 44.60
CA ILE A 161 14.19 8.32 45.31
C ILE A 161 14.17 6.92 44.70
N ASN A 162 15.32 6.44 44.24
CA ASN A 162 15.50 5.03 43.94
C ASN A 162 15.98 4.33 45.22
N TYR A 163 15.13 3.49 45.82
CA TYR A 163 15.50 2.85 47.08
C TYR A 163 16.45 1.66 46.90
N GLU A 164 16.66 1.12 45.70
CA GLU A 164 17.66 0.08 45.45
C GLU A 164 19.07 0.71 45.45
N THR A 165 19.26 1.75 44.64
CA THR A 165 20.54 2.45 44.50
C THR A 165 20.79 3.52 45.56
N SER A 166 19.76 3.86 46.34
CA SER A 166 19.77 4.97 47.30
C SER A 166 20.09 6.33 46.66
N HIS A 167 19.86 6.47 45.36
CA HIS A 167 19.99 7.74 44.65
C HIS A 167 18.72 8.58 44.84
N THR A 168 18.91 9.86 45.17
CA THR A 168 17.83 10.84 45.36
C THR A 168 18.02 11.99 44.38
N GLN A 169 16.97 12.31 43.64
CA GLN A 169 16.90 13.42 42.69
C GLN A 169 15.84 14.40 43.17
N ASP A 170 16.24 15.64 43.46
CA ASP A 170 15.29 16.70 43.82
C ASP A 170 14.52 17.16 42.57
N LEU A 171 13.24 17.48 42.77
CA LEU A 171 12.33 17.95 41.72
C LEU A 171 12.11 19.46 41.86
N PHE A 172 10.91 19.88 42.29
CA PHE A 172 10.56 21.28 42.46
C PHE A 172 10.01 21.55 43.88
N PRO A 173 10.21 22.76 44.41
CA PRO A 173 9.70 23.16 45.71
C PRO A 173 8.18 23.38 45.68
N PHE A 174 7.53 23.27 46.82
CA PHE A 174 6.12 23.64 47.00
C PHE A 174 5.88 24.27 48.36
N ASP A 175 4.78 25.02 48.47
CA ASP A 175 4.39 25.66 49.72
C ASP A 175 3.41 24.78 50.49
N SER A 176 3.91 24.18 51.58
CA SER A 176 3.12 23.33 52.48
C SER A 176 2.09 24.07 53.33
N GLU A 177 2.20 25.40 53.47
CA GLU A 177 1.23 26.18 54.25
C GLU A 177 -0.06 26.42 53.46
N HIS A 178 0.06 26.59 52.15
CA HIS A 178 -1.05 26.98 51.28
C HIS A 178 -1.64 25.80 50.49
N SER A 179 -0.91 24.69 50.33
CA SER A 179 -1.40 23.54 49.55
C SER A 179 -0.90 22.20 50.08
N LYS A 180 -1.79 21.19 50.07
CA LYS A 180 -1.42 19.81 50.41
C LYS A 180 -0.76 19.14 49.20
N PRO A 181 0.45 18.56 49.33
CA PRO A 181 1.09 17.89 48.21
C PRO A 181 0.39 16.58 47.84
N LEU A 182 0.06 16.43 46.56
CA LEU A 182 -0.63 15.28 46.01
C LEU A 182 0.27 14.55 45.03
N ILE A 183 0.36 13.23 45.20
CA ILE A 183 1.17 12.34 44.37
C ILE A 183 0.30 11.18 43.91
N LYS A 184 0.23 10.93 42.60
CA LYS A 184 -0.41 9.73 42.04
C LYS A 184 0.41 9.12 40.92
N ARG A 185 0.57 7.81 40.97
CA ARG A 185 1.12 7.03 39.85
C ARG A 185 0.11 7.00 38.70
N ILE A 186 0.56 7.27 37.49
CA ILE A 186 -0.29 7.27 36.28
C ILE A 186 0.12 6.21 35.27
N SER A 187 1.41 5.90 35.16
CA SER A 187 1.94 4.87 34.27
C SER A 187 3.18 4.24 34.88
N LYS A 188 3.88 3.38 34.13
CA LYS A 188 5.12 2.77 34.60
C LYS A 188 6.18 3.86 34.73
N GLU A 189 6.74 4.02 35.92
CA GLU A 189 7.78 5.00 36.24
C GLU A 189 7.35 6.47 35.99
N GLU A 190 6.04 6.75 35.99
CA GLU A 190 5.48 8.08 35.73
C GLU A 190 4.44 8.46 36.80
N PHE A 191 4.62 9.64 37.39
CA PHE A 191 3.80 10.20 38.46
C PHE A 191 3.20 11.55 38.04
N LEU A 192 2.02 11.84 38.57
CA LEU A 192 1.35 13.13 38.50
C LEU A 192 1.42 13.79 39.87
N LEU A 193 1.99 14.99 39.91
CA LEU A 193 2.23 15.78 41.12
C LEU A 193 1.42 17.07 41.11
N SER A 194 0.97 17.51 42.28
CA SER A 194 0.42 18.87 42.41
C SER A 194 1.55 19.91 42.45
N GLY A 195 1.63 20.69 41.38
CA GLY A 195 2.53 21.82 41.22
C GLY A 195 1.90 23.15 41.63
N PRO A 196 2.71 24.22 41.63
CA PRO A 196 2.26 25.57 41.96
C PRO A 196 1.21 26.09 40.96
N SER A 197 0.41 27.07 41.39
CA SER A 197 -0.56 27.77 40.53
C SER A 197 -1.56 26.86 39.82
N ALA A 198 -2.06 25.84 40.52
CA ALA A 198 -3.05 24.89 40.01
C ALA A 198 -2.59 24.14 38.74
N LEU A 199 -1.31 23.75 38.71
CA LEU A 199 -0.73 22.92 37.66
C LEU A 199 -0.50 21.48 38.15
N GLY A 200 -0.76 20.52 37.28
CA GLY A 200 -0.40 19.12 37.43
C GLY A 200 0.86 18.81 36.64
N MET A 201 1.93 18.45 37.35
CA MET A 201 3.23 18.14 36.75
C MET A 201 3.36 16.64 36.54
N PHE A 202 3.64 16.23 35.31
CA PHE A 202 4.00 14.86 34.98
C PHE A 202 5.50 14.68 35.21
N VAL A 203 5.89 13.69 35.99
CA VAL A 203 7.29 13.46 36.34
C VAL A 203 7.64 11.98 36.22
N THR A 204 8.70 11.69 35.48
CA THR A 204 9.25 10.34 35.33
C THR A 204 10.24 9.99 36.46
N SER A 205 10.66 8.73 36.54
CA SER A 205 11.73 8.29 37.45
C SER A 205 13.04 9.07 37.32
N ASP A 206 13.33 9.63 36.14
CA ASP A 206 14.50 10.46 35.88
C ASP A 206 14.32 11.93 36.32
N GLY A 207 13.15 12.27 36.87
CA GLY A 207 12.81 13.63 37.30
C GLY A 207 12.43 14.59 36.18
N ILE A 208 12.23 14.09 34.95
CA ILE A 208 11.84 14.90 33.79
C ILE A 208 10.35 14.75 33.46
N SER A 209 9.77 15.80 32.88
CA SER A 209 8.42 15.76 32.30
C SER A 209 8.47 15.46 30.80
N GLN A 210 7.65 14.50 30.35
CA GLN A 210 7.46 14.20 28.93
C GLN A 210 6.16 14.80 28.36
N ARG A 211 5.32 15.40 29.22
CA ARG A 211 4.00 15.92 28.86
C ARG A 211 3.89 17.38 29.29
N PRO A 212 3.15 18.22 28.54
CA PRO A 212 2.79 19.53 29.04
C PRO A 212 2.01 19.42 30.37
N PRO A 213 2.12 20.42 31.25
CA PRO A 213 1.45 20.41 32.54
C PRO A 213 -0.07 20.48 32.38
N LEU A 214 -0.80 19.78 33.24
CA LEU A 214 -2.26 19.79 33.26
C LEU A 214 -2.77 20.99 34.07
N GLN A 215 -3.54 21.88 33.44
CA GLN A 215 -4.22 22.94 34.19
C GLN A 215 -5.49 22.39 34.85
N TRP A 216 -5.67 22.66 36.14
CA TRP A 216 -6.89 22.32 36.89
C TRP A 216 -7.30 23.46 37.83
N SER A 217 -8.35 23.24 38.63
CA SER A 217 -8.83 24.22 39.61
C SER A 217 -7.85 24.44 40.77
N GLU A 218 -7.93 25.61 41.40
CA GLU A 218 -7.19 25.89 42.64
C GLU A 218 -7.73 25.04 43.81
N ASN A 219 -6.89 24.89 44.85
CA ASN A 219 -7.22 24.23 46.12
C ASN A 219 -7.75 22.80 45.97
N ILE A 220 -7.06 21.98 45.17
CA ILE A 220 -7.41 20.57 45.04
C ILE A 220 -7.16 19.83 46.34
N VAL A 221 -8.21 19.17 46.82
CA VAL A 221 -8.20 18.33 48.02
C VAL A 221 -7.67 16.93 47.70
N SER A 222 -8.04 16.39 46.54
CA SER A 222 -7.69 15.03 46.15
C SER A 222 -7.64 14.85 44.64
N MET A 223 -6.82 13.91 44.17
CA MET A 223 -6.72 13.55 42.75
C MET A 223 -6.54 12.04 42.57
N THR A 224 -7.01 11.52 41.44
CA THR A 224 -6.83 10.12 41.04
C THR A 224 -6.80 10.00 39.53
N TYR A 225 -6.41 8.82 39.04
CA TYR A 225 -6.27 8.54 37.62
C TYR A 225 -6.96 7.22 37.27
N VAL A 226 -7.77 7.23 36.20
CA VAL A 226 -8.31 6.03 35.57
C VAL A 226 -8.26 6.23 34.07
N HIS A 227 -7.46 5.43 33.35
CA HIS A 227 -7.20 5.68 31.94
C HIS A 227 -8.51 5.77 31.10
N PRO A 228 -8.71 6.81 30.26
CA PRO A 228 -7.79 7.92 29.93
C PRO A 228 -8.04 9.23 30.72
N TYR A 229 -8.74 9.19 31.84
CA TYR A 229 -9.14 10.38 32.61
C TYR A 229 -8.33 10.59 33.89
N ILE A 230 -8.02 11.85 34.16
CA ILE A 230 -7.52 12.34 35.45
C ILE A 230 -8.69 13.02 36.14
N VAL A 231 -8.99 12.61 37.37
CA VAL A 231 -10.09 13.18 38.16
C VAL A 231 -9.49 13.91 39.35
N ALA A 232 -9.80 15.20 39.45
CA ALA A 232 -9.39 16.06 40.55
C ALA A 232 -10.63 16.58 41.26
N MET A 233 -10.51 16.85 42.55
CA MET A 233 -11.60 17.34 43.39
C MET A 233 -11.11 18.50 44.24
N ASN A 234 -11.82 19.63 44.18
CA ASN A 234 -11.68 20.72 45.13
C ASN A 234 -12.93 20.77 46.04
N ASP A 235 -13.11 21.86 46.79
CA ASP A 235 -14.20 21.99 47.76
C ASP A 235 -15.61 22.10 47.13
N GLU A 236 -15.69 22.41 45.83
CA GLU A 236 -16.95 22.71 45.14
C GLU A 236 -17.27 21.77 43.95
N PHE A 237 -16.25 21.24 43.29
CA PHE A 237 -16.35 20.51 42.03
C PHE A 237 -15.40 19.31 41.98
N ILE A 238 -15.90 18.24 41.35
CA ILE A 238 -15.07 17.17 40.80
C ILE A 238 -14.86 17.51 39.32
N THR A 239 -13.60 17.71 38.91
CA THR A 239 -13.21 17.99 37.55
C THR A 239 -12.56 16.76 36.90
N VAL A 240 -12.97 16.46 35.68
CA VAL A 240 -12.49 15.32 34.90
C VAL A 240 -11.73 15.88 33.70
N HIS A 241 -10.46 15.51 33.59
CA HIS A 241 -9.57 15.91 32.51
C HIS A 241 -9.16 14.70 31.69
N SER A 242 -8.96 14.86 30.39
CA SER A 242 -8.44 13.80 29.53
C SER A 242 -6.91 13.87 29.49
N ILE A 243 -6.23 12.74 29.68
CA ILE A 243 -4.75 12.68 29.59
C ILE A 243 -4.25 12.77 28.14
N LEU A 244 -5.15 12.58 27.16
CA LEU A 244 -4.80 12.55 25.73
C LEU A 244 -4.59 13.96 25.18
N ASP A 245 -5.45 14.89 25.57
CA ASP A 245 -5.47 16.28 25.09
C ASP A 245 -5.37 17.32 26.21
N GLN A 246 -5.30 16.88 27.47
CA GLN A 246 -5.13 17.72 28.67
C GLN A 246 -6.24 18.74 28.89
N GLN A 247 -7.41 18.52 28.28
CA GLN A 247 -8.56 19.40 28.45
C GLN A 247 -9.54 18.87 29.50
N GLN A 248 -10.20 19.80 30.19
CA GLN A 248 -11.33 19.48 31.07
C GLN A 248 -12.51 18.98 30.23
N LYS A 249 -12.92 17.74 30.48
CA LYS A 249 -14.04 17.08 29.80
C LYS A 249 -15.34 17.14 30.58
N GLN A 250 -15.30 17.23 31.92
CA GLN A 250 -16.51 17.33 32.75
C GLN A 250 -16.21 18.08 34.05
N ALA A 251 -17.20 18.81 34.55
CA ALA A 251 -17.22 19.30 35.94
C ALA A 251 -18.52 18.85 36.59
N ILE A 252 -18.42 18.22 37.76
CA ILE A 252 -19.55 17.72 38.55
C ILE A 252 -19.58 18.54 39.85
N PRO A 253 -20.65 19.32 40.11
CA PRO A 253 -20.80 20.01 41.38
C PRO A 253 -20.83 19.00 42.53
N PHE A 254 -19.95 19.16 43.51
CA PHE A 254 -19.84 18.28 44.66
C PHE A 254 -19.18 19.02 45.83
N GLN A 255 -19.96 19.27 46.89
CA GLN A 255 -19.50 20.04 48.04
C GLN A 255 -19.03 19.16 49.19
N GLY A 256 -17.96 19.58 49.87
CA GLY A 256 -17.47 18.92 51.08
C GLY A 256 -16.85 17.55 50.84
N GLY A 257 -16.18 17.37 49.69
CA GLY A 257 -15.44 16.16 49.40
C GLY A 257 -14.15 16.07 50.21
N THR A 258 -13.93 14.93 50.88
CA THR A 258 -12.76 14.71 51.74
C THR A 258 -11.72 13.79 51.11
N TYR A 259 -12.17 12.79 50.34
CA TYR A 259 -11.27 11.79 49.76
C TYR A 259 -11.78 11.28 48.41
N LEU A 260 -10.87 11.10 47.45
CA LEU A 260 -11.11 10.51 46.13
C LEU A 260 -10.08 9.41 45.87
N GLY A 261 -10.55 8.25 45.41
CA GLY A 261 -9.69 7.09 45.16
C GLY A 261 -10.10 6.30 43.93
N ASN A 262 -9.12 5.64 43.31
CA ASN A 262 -9.32 4.60 42.30
C ASN A 262 -8.98 3.24 42.91
N PHE A 263 -9.90 2.29 42.77
CA PHE A 263 -9.79 0.93 43.28
C PHE A 263 -10.16 -0.04 42.16
N ASP A 264 -9.16 -0.66 41.54
CA ASP A 264 -9.32 -1.58 40.41
C ASP A 264 -10.17 -1.03 39.26
N GLY A 265 -10.03 0.27 38.96
CA GLY A 265 -10.77 0.96 37.91
C GLY A 265 -12.10 1.55 38.36
N LYS A 266 -12.53 1.32 39.61
CA LYS A 266 -13.73 1.93 40.20
C LYS A 266 -13.34 3.17 40.98
N LEU A 267 -13.97 4.29 40.64
CA LEU A 267 -13.74 5.57 41.29
C LEU A 267 -14.78 5.78 42.39
N PHE A 268 -14.32 6.11 43.59
CA PHE A 268 -15.19 6.48 44.71
C PHE A 268 -14.75 7.81 45.30
N VAL A 269 -15.73 8.59 45.74
CA VAL A 269 -15.58 9.89 46.40
C VAL A 269 -16.29 9.84 47.74
N ALA A 270 -15.63 10.27 48.81
CA ALA A 270 -16.24 10.48 50.10
C ALA A 270 -16.55 11.98 50.30
N SER A 271 -17.75 12.25 50.80
CA SER A 271 -18.06 13.45 51.57
C SER A 271 -17.87 13.13 53.06
N GLY A 272 -18.07 14.10 53.95
CA GLY A 272 -17.87 13.91 55.39
C GLY A 272 -18.56 12.67 55.99
N ARG A 273 -19.72 12.24 55.47
CA ARG A 273 -20.48 11.06 55.97
C ARG A 273 -21.05 10.13 54.89
N GLU A 274 -20.78 10.44 53.64
CA GLU A 274 -21.41 9.81 52.49
C GLU A 274 -20.33 9.33 51.53
N ILE A 275 -20.57 8.24 50.82
CA ILE A 275 -19.67 7.73 49.80
C ILE A 275 -20.45 7.61 48.49
N TYR A 276 -19.89 8.19 47.44
CA TYR A 276 -20.41 8.17 46.08
C TYR A 276 -19.45 7.39 45.18
N ALA A 277 -20.00 6.71 44.18
CA ALA A 277 -19.25 6.11 43.10
C ALA A 277 -19.33 7.01 41.86
N LEU A 278 -18.20 7.21 41.18
CA LEU A 278 -18.14 7.81 39.85
C LEU A 278 -18.18 6.67 38.83
N VAL A 279 -19.38 6.38 38.32
CA VAL A 279 -19.64 5.29 37.38
C VAL A 279 -19.28 5.76 35.97
N PRO A 280 -18.39 5.07 35.23
CA PRO A 280 -18.00 5.49 33.89
C PRO A 280 -19.17 5.35 32.91
N VAL A 281 -19.42 6.39 32.12
CA VAL A 281 -20.37 6.34 31.00
C VAL A 281 -19.75 5.53 29.88
N ALA A 282 -20.49 4.58 29.31
CA ALA A 282 -20.03 3.75 28.20
C ALA A 282 -19.48 4.60 27.04
N TRP A 283 -18.28 4.26 26.55
CA TRP A 283 -17.55 5.06 25.57
C TRP A 283 -18.36 5.23 24.27
N GLU A 284 -19.19 4.26 23.90
CA GLU A 284 -20.07 4.36 22.72
C GLU A 284 -21.05 5.54 22.84
N LYS A 285 -21.58 5.78 24.05
CA LYS A 285 -22.48 6.92 24.31
C LYS A 285 -21.73 8.24 24.27
N GLN A 286 -20.49 8.26 24.77
CA GLN A 286 -19.64 9.44 24.73
C GLN A 286 -19.28 9.82 23.29
N VAL A 287 -18.92 8.83 22.46
CA VAL A 287 -18.68 9.02 21.02
C VAL A 287 -19.93 9.51 20.31
N GLN A 288 -21.10 8.93 20.59
CA GLN A 288 -22.36 9.38 19.99
C GLN A 288 -22.71 10.82 20.38
N ALA A 289 -22.44 11.22 21.63
CA ALA A 289 -22.62 12.60 22.08
C ALA A 289 -21.66 13.56 21.38
N LEU A 290 -20.38 13.19 21.22
CA LEU A 290 -19.40 13.97 20.48
C LEU A 290 -19.76 14.14 19.01
N LEU A 291 -20.25 13.09 18.36
CA LEU A 291 -20.75 13.15 16.99
C LEU A 291 -21.99 14.06 16.89
N GLY A 292 -22.89 14.02 17.87
CA GLY A 292 -24.02 14.95 17.95
C GLY A 292 -23.59 16.42 18.10
N ASP A 293 -22.51 16.67 18.83
CA ASP A 293 -21.87 17.98 18.98
C ASP A 293 -20.94 18.35 17.81
N LYS A 294 -20.88 17.53 16.74
CA LYS A 294 -20.02 17.70 15.55
C LYS A 294 -18.51 17.70 15.81
N ARG A 295 -18.04 17.15 16.94
CA ARG A 295 -16.61 17.03 17.29
C ARG A 295 -16.04 15.70 16.82
N VAL A 296 -15.92 15.54 15.50
CA VAL A 296 -15.61 14.25 14.84
C VAL A 296 -14.23 13.71 15.22
N THR A 297 -13.20 14.53 15.22
CA THR A 297 -11.82 14.11 15.53
C THR A 297 -11.70 13.50 16.92
N GLU A 298 -12.21 14.20 17.94
CA GLU A 298 -12.25 13.73 19.32
C GLU A 298 -13.09 12.45 19.46
N ALA A 299 -14.21 12.35 18.73
CA ALA A 299 -15.07 11.17 18.76
C ALA A 299 -14.32 9.93 18.27
N LEU A 300 -13.60 10.06 17.15
CA LEU A 300 -12.84 8.96 16.56
C LEU A 300 -11.61 8.59 17.39
N ASP A 301 -10.93 9.56 18.00
CA ASP A 301 -9.76 9.28 18.85
C ASP A 301 -10.17 8.65 20.19
N LEU A 302 -11.29 9.07 20.77
CA LEU A 302 -11.90 8.38 21.91
C LEU A 302 -12.26 6.93 21.55
N ALA A 303 -12.86 6.70 20.38
CA ALA A 303 -13.23 5.36 19.93
C ALA A 303 -12.01 4.44 19.69
N LYS A 304 -10.90 4.98 19.17
CA LYS A 304 -9.66 4.21 18.94
C LYS A 304 -9.00 3.79 20.26
N ASN A 305 -8.97 4.71 21.23
CA ASN A 305 -8.25 4.58 22.51
C ASN A 305 -9.14 4.07 23.66
N ALA A 306 -10.43 3.85 23.44
CA ALA A 306 -11.35 3.31 24.44
C ALA A 306 -10.88 1.95 24.97
N ASN A 307 -11.18 1.67 26.25
CA ASN A 307 -10.94 0.37 26.86
C ASN A 307 -11.86 -0.69 26.22
N LYS A 308 -11.25 -1.72 25.62
CA LYS A 308 -11.94 -2.78 24.83
C LYS A 308 -12.26 -4.02 25.66
N ALA A 309 -12.14 -3.95 26.98
CA ALA A 309 -12.42 -5.07 27.88
C ALA A 309 -13.83 -5.62 27.65
N GLY A 310 -13.94 -6.93 27.38
CA GLY A 310 -15.21 -7.62 27.15
C GLY A 310 -15.76 -7.58 25.71
N LEU A 311 -15.10 -6.92 24.76
CA LEU A 311 -15.56 -6.81 23.37
C LEU A 311 -14.67 -7.61 22.39
N THR A 312 -15.29 -8.47 21.58
CA THR A 312 -14.59 -9.16 20.48
C THR A 312 -14.17 -8.17 19.39
N ARG A 313 -13.04 -8.41 18.73
CA ARG A 313 -12.53 -7.57 17.63
C ARG A 313 -13.58 -7.27 16.55
N ASP A 314 -14.40 -8.24 16.15
CA ASP A 314 -15.41 -8.05 15.11
C ASP A 314 -16.56 -7.14 15.54
N LYS A 315 -17.04 -7.28 16.78
CA LYS A 315 -18.06 -6.38 17.33
C LYS A 315 -17.53 -4.94 17.41
N PHE A 316 -16.29 -4.76 17.85
CA PHE A 316 -15.64 -3.45 17.85
C PHE A 316 -15.56 -2.87 16.43
N LEU A 317 -15.09 -3.63 15.45
CA LEU A 317 -14.97 -3.15 14.07
C LEU A 317 -16.34 -2.76 13.48
N LYS A 318 -17.41 -3.48 13.79
CA LYS A 318 -18.77 -3.11 13.35
C LYS A 318 -19.23 -1.77 13.96
N ILE A 319 -19.02 -1.59 15.27
CA ILE A 319 -19.37 -0.35 15.97
C ILE A 319 -18.51 0.81 15.47
N PHE A 320 -17.20 0.60 15.35
CA PHE A 320 -16.25 1.61 14.89
C PHE A 320 -16.54 2.04 13.45
N LYS A 321 -16.79 1.08 12.54
CA LYS A 321 -17.23 1.40 11.18
C LYS A 321 -18.46 2.29 11.21
N ARG A 322 -19.48 1.94 11.99
CA ARG A 322 -20.70 2.76 12.11
C ARG A 322 -20.42 4.19 12.57
N PHE A 323 -19.54 4.39 13.55
CA PHE A 323 -19.12 5.74 13.96
C PHE A 323 -18.37 6.49 12.84
N GLN A 324 -17.50 5.81 12.09
CA GLN A 324 -16.84 6.42 10.93
C GLN A 324 -17.84 6.79 9.82
N GLN A 325 -18.89 6.00 9.61
CA GLN A 325 -19.95 6.32 8.64
C GLN A 325 -20.71 7.58 9.08
N GLN A 326 -21.11 7.68 10.34
CA GLN A 326 -21.76 8.88 10.89
C GLN A 326 -20.85 10.11 10.81
N ALA A 327 -19.57 9.96 11.18
CA ALA A 327 -18.56 11.00 11.05
C ALA A 327 -18.42 11.51 9.61
N ALA A 328 -18.40 10.60 8.62
CA ALA A 328 -18.33 10.98 7.20
C ALA A 328 -19.50 11.87 6.78
N PHE A 329 -20.73 11.54 7.22
CA PHE A 329 -21.90 12.36 6.93
C PHE A 329 -21.91 13.70 7.66
N ILE A 330 -21.32 13.78 8.87
CA ILE A 330 -21.19 15.04 9.60
C ILE A 330 -20.21 15.97 8.88
N GLU A 331 -19.01 15.51 8.52
CA GLU A 331 -18.03 16.31 7.77
C GLU A 331 -18.59 16.73 6.41
N PHE A 332 -19.29 15.81 5.73
CA PHE A 332 -19.99 16.10 4.48
C PHE A 332 -21.06 17.20 4.65
N SER A 333 -21.74 17.26 5.80
CA SER A 333 -22.75 18.31 6.07
C SER A 333 -22.14 19.67 6.43
N GLU A 334 -20.92 19.70 6.99
CA GLU A 334 -20.18 20.93 7.29
C GLU A 334 -19.45 21.50 6.06
N GLY A 335 -19.33 20.71 4.98
CA GLY A 335 -18.66 21.11 3.74
C GLY A 335 -17.18 20.72 3.65
N HIS A 336 -16.68 19.94 4.61
CA HIS A 336 -15.32 19.39 4.61
C HIS A 336 -15.25 18.15 3.72
N LEU A 337 -15.29 18.37 2.40
CA LEU A 337 -15.47 17.32 1.40
C LEU A 337 -14.25 16.38 1.28
N GLU A 338 -13.04 16.86 1.56
CA GLU A 338 -11.83 16.04 1.48
C GLU A 338 -11.78 15.03 2.64
N GLU A 339 -11.98 15.50 3.86
CA GLU A 339 -12.03 14.66 5.06
C GLU A 339 -13.21 13.68 4.99
N ALA A 340 -14.36 14.13 4.50
CA ALA A 340 -15.51 13.27 4.28
C ALA A 340 -15.18 12.14 3.29
N MET A 341 -14.47 12.43 2.19
CA MET A 341 -14.07 11.44 1.18
C MET A 341 -13.28 10.29 1.81
N ASP A 342 -12.27 10.62 2.61
CA ASP A 342 -11.43 9.62 3.28
C ASP A 342 -12.22 8.79 4.30
N LEU A 343 -13.12 9.43 5.05
CA LEU A 343 -13.99 8.74 6.00
C LEU A 343 -14.98 7.81 5.28
N PHE A 344 -15.57 8.20 4.15
CA PHE A 344 -16.46 7.34 3.37
C PHE A 344 -15.73 6.12 2.81
N LYS A 345 -14.51 6.29 2.29
CA LYS A 345 -13.65 5.21 1.80
C LYS A 345 -13.30 4.21 2.90
N ASN A 346 -12.82 4.72 4.04
CA ASN A 346 -12.37 3.89 5.15
C ASN A 346 -13.53 3.14 5.85
N SER A 347 -14.72 3.74 5.88
CA SER A 347 -15.89 3.21 6.60
C SER A 347 -16.74 2.22 5.78
N GLN A 348 -16.50 2.11 4.47
CA GLN A 348 -17.28 1.25 3.56
C GLN A 348 -18.79 1.53 3.63
N VAL A 349 -19.17 2.81 3.54
CA VAL A 349 -20.59 3.21 3.46
C VAL A 349 -21.26 2.58 2.24
N ASP A 350 -22.52 2.13 2.40
CA ASP A 350 -23.35 1.75 1.27
C ASP A 350 -23.53 2.97 0.35
N VAL A 351 -23.05 2.86 -0.88
CA VAL A 351 -23.07 3.92 -1.89
C VAL A 351 -24.49 4.49 -2.08
N ARG A 352 -25.54 3.68 -1.85
CA ARG A 352 -26.94 4.12 -1.95
C ARG A 352 -27.34 5.15 -0.89
N GLU A 353 -26.74 5.11 0.31
CA GLU A 353 -26.97 6.13 1.34
C GLU A 353 -26.53 7.51 0.81
N VAL A 354 -25.35 7.58 0.21
CA VAL A 354 -24.80 8.82 -0.38
C VAL A 354 -25.61 9.25 -1.60
N ILE A 355 -25.95 8.34 -2.53
CA ILE A 355 -26.76 8.67 -3.71
C ILE A 355 -28.16 9.17 -3.31
N SER A 356 -28.72 8.68 -2.20
CA SER A 356 -30.05 9.10 -1.72
C SER A 356 -30.13 10.58 -1.36
N LEU A 357 -29.00 11.24 -1.11
CA LEU A 357 -28.92 12.67 -0.84
C LEU A 357 -29.09 13.52 -2.12
N TYR A 358 -29.02 12.93 -3.31
CA TYR A 358 -29.11 13.64 -4.58
C TYR A 358 -30.48 13.37 -5.23
N PRO A 359 -31.39 14.36 -5.26
CA PRO A 359 -32.75 14.14 -5.76
C PRO A 359 -32.76 13.67 -7.22
N ARG A 360 -33.72 12.79 -7.54
CA ARG A 360 -33.92 12.18 -8.89
C ARG A 360 -32.81 11.26 -9.39
N LEU A 361 -31.81 10.97 -8.55
CA LEU A 361 -30.74 10.04 -8.90
C LEU A 361 -31.13 8.59 -8.62
N LEU A 362 -31.78 8.28 -7.49
CA LEU A 362 -32.28 6.92 -7.24
C LEU A 362 -33.44 6.57 -8.19
N PRO A 363 -33.40 5.43 -8.91
CA PRO A 363 -34.51 5.01 -9.76
C PRO A 363 -35.73 4.56 -8.94
N SER A 364 -36.91 4.72 -9.54
CA SER A 364 -38.20 4.38 -8.92
C SER A 364 -38.36 2.91 -8.55
N ASN A 365 -37.56 2.02 -9.14
CA ASN A 365 -37.54 0.58 -8.87
C ASN A 365 -36.53 0.16 -7.77
N CYS A 366 -35.82 1.12 -7.17
CA CYS A 366 -34.84 0.85 -6.13
C CYS A 366 -35.54 0.61 -4.78
N ASN A 367 -35.59 -0.64 -4.33
CA ASN A 367 -36.00 -1.00 -2.96
C ASN A 367 -34.89 -0.69 -1.96
N PHE A 368 -34.53 0.59 -1.83
CA PHE A 368 -33.55 1.06 -0.85
C PHE A 368 -34.24 1.73 0.34
N THR A 369 -33.92 1.25 1.53
CA THR A 369 -34.29 1.86 2.80
C THR A 369 -33.02 2.27 3.52
N ARG A 370 -33.00 3.50 4.05
CA ARG A 370 -31.89 3.99 4.88
C ARG A 370 -31.66 3.06 6.07
N SER A 371 -30.42 3.01 6.53
CA SER A 371 -29.98 2.23 7.67
C SER A 371 -30.79 2.53 8.94
N VAL A 372 -30.98 1.49 9.76
CA VAL A 372 -31.66 1.58 11.06
C VAL A 372 -30.70 1.14 12.16
N PRO A 373 -30.39 1.98 13.15
CA PRO A 373 -30.76 3.41 13.28
C PRO A 373 -30.15 4.28 12.14
N PRO A 374 -30.67 5.48 11.88
CA PRO A 374 -30.16 6.35 10.80
C PRO A 374 -28.70 6.75 11.03
N LEU A 375 -27.94 6.81 9.94
CA LEU A 375 -26.56 7.33 9.94
C LEU A 375 -26.50 8.86 9.92
N HIS A 376 -27.53 9.50 9.35
CA HIS A 376 -27.64 10.95 9.27
C HIS A 376 -29.12 11.37 9.18
N GLU A 377 -29.41 12.63 9.51
CA GLU A 377 -30.76 13.22 9.41
C GLU A 377 -30.95 14.05 8.13
N MET A 378 -29.93 14.10 7.27
CA MET A 378 -29.92 14.91 6.06
C MET A 378 -30.99 14.45 5.06
N ALA A 379 -31.76 15.39 4.51
CA ALA A 379 -32.78 15.10 3.49
C ALA A 379 -32.16 15.02 2.10
N ASP A 380 -31.58 16.12 1.60
CA ASP A 380 -30.92 16.21 0.30
C ASP A 380 -29.82 17.28 0.25
N VAL A 381 -29.00 17.25 -0.82
CA VAL A 381 -27.91 18.20 -1.07
C VAL A 381 -28.39 19.61 -1.43
N ASN A 382 -29.66 19.79 -1.82
CA ASN A 382 -30.20 21.12 -2.11
C ASN A 382 -30.43 21.91 -0.81
N GLN A 383 -30.83 21.21 0.26
CA GLN A 383 -30.92 21.80 1.60
C GLN A 383 -29.54 22.16 2.15
N LEU A 384 -28.54 21.30 1.92
CA LEU A 384 -27.15 21.57 2.34
C LEU A 384 -26.54 22.76 1.61
N SER A 385 -26.80 22.88 0.31
CA SER A 385 -26.28 23.98 -0.50
C SER A 385 -26.98 25.32 -0.20
N ARG A 386 -28.09 25.31 0.55
CA ARG A 386 -28.94 26.49 0.82
C ARG A 386 -29.28 27.28 -0.45
N GLY A 387 -29.40 26.58 -1.58
CA GLY A 387 -29.67 27.19 -2.90
C GLY A 387 -28.47 27.82 -3.61
N LYS A 388 -27.24 27.70 -3.09
CA LYS A 388 -26.03 28.15 -3.79
C LYS A 388 -25.63 27.16 -4.90
N GLU A 389 -25.58 27.63 -6.14
CA GLU A 389 -25.26 26.77 -7.29
C GLU A 389 -23.81 26.27 -7.28
N ASP A 390 -22.85 27.07 -6.81
CA ASP A 390 -21.44 26.68 -6.82
C ASP A 390 -21.17 25.54 -5.82
N LEU A 391 -21.72 25.64 -4.61
CA LEU A 391 -21.65 24.58 -3.62
C LEU A 391 -22.39 23.31 -4.08
N LEU A 392 -23.49 23.46 -4.83
CA LEU A 392 -24.16 22.31 -5.44
C LEU A 392 -23.30 21.62 -6.52
N LYS A 393 -22.49 22.38 -7.27
CA LYS A 393 -21.51 21.81 -8.22
C LYS A 393 -20.42 21.03 -7.47
N GLU A 394 -19.90 21.58 -6.37
CA GLU A 394 -18.91 20.90 -5.53
C GLU A 394 -19.45 19.56 -4.98
N TYR A 395 -20.68 19.55 -4.45
CA TYR A 395 -21.32 18.30 -4.01
C TYR A 395 -21.52 17.29 -5.16
N LYS A 396 -21.86 17.75 -6.37
CA LYS A 396 -21.97 16.86 -7.54
C LYS A 396 -20.62 16.32 -7.98
N GLN A 397 -19.58 17.14 -7.95
CA GLN A 397 -18.21 16.74 -8.27
C GLN A 397 -17.70 15.73 -7.25
N PHE A 398 -17.95 15.96 -5.96
CA PHE A 398 -17.67 15.00 -4.89
C PHE A 398 -18.28 13.62 -5.16
N LEU A 399 -19.55 13.56 -5.56
CA LEU A 399 -20.20 12.28 -5.89
C LEU A 399 -19.50 11.57 -7.05
N CYS A 400 -19.09 12.31 -8.08
CA CYS A 400 -18.37 11.75 -9.23
C CYS A 400 -17.02 11.17 -8.81
N THR A 401 -16.22 11.92 -8.05
CA THR A 401 -14.91 11.48 -7.54
C THR A 401 -15.05 10.28 -6.61
N TYR A 402 -16.01 10.30 -5.67
CA TYR A 402 -16.26 9.20 -4.75
C TYR A 402 -16.59 7.89 -5.49
N LEU A 403 -17.47 7.97 -6.49
CA LEU A 403 -17.85 6.82 -7.31
C LEU A 403 -16.72 6.33 -8.21
N ALA A 404 -15.82 7.21 -8.64
CA ALA A 404 -14.62 6.83 -9.40
C ALA A 404 -13.63 6.06 -8.51
N ASP A 405 -13.40 6.51 -7.28
CA ASP A 405 -12.39 5.93 -6.39
C ASP A 405 -12.80 4.57 -5.79
N ILE A 406 -14.10 4.37 -5.52
CA ILE A 406 -14.59 3.08 -5.01
C ILE A 406 -14.35 1.94 -6.01
N LYS A 407 -14.17 2.25 -7.32
CA LYS A 407 -13.85 1.27 -8.36
C LYS A 407 -12.57 0.47 -8.08
N GLY A 408 -11.63 0.95 -7.26
CA GLY A 408 -10.41 0.20 -6.93
C GLY A 408 -10.55 -0.83 -5.81
N THR A 409 -11.65 -0.77 -5.04
CA THR A 409 -11.77 -1.52 -3.77
C THR A 409 -12.82 -2.64 -3.92
N GLY A 410 -12.33 -3.89 -4.02
CA GLY A 410 -13.11 -5.10 -4.31
C GLY A 410 -14.32 -5.41 -3.40
N THR A 411 -14.61 -4.60 -2.39
CA THR A 411 -15.70 -4.81 -1.41
C THR A 411 -17.03 -4.18 -1.80
N GLY A 412 -17.06 -3.21 -2.73
CA GLY A 412 -18.30 -2.55 -3.21
C GLY A 412 -19.00 -3.26 -4.38
N TYR A 413 -18.33 -4.24 -4.99
CA TYR A 413 -18.71 -4.80 -6.29
C TYR A 413 -20.02 -5.61 -6.31
N LYS A 414 -20.48 -6.13 -5.16
CA LYS A 414 -21.63 -7.05 -5.13
C LYS A 414 -22.99 -6.40 -4.89
N GLN A 415 -23.07 -5.11 -4.50
CA GLN A 415 -24.35 -4.50 -4.09
C GLN A 415 -24.90 -3.41 -5.01
N VAL A 416 -24.16 -2.95 -6.02
CA VAL A 416 -24.64 -1.87 -6.90
C VAL A 416 -25.16 -2.43 -8.23
N ARG A 417 -26.35 -3.06 -8.16
CA ARG A 417 -27.19 -3.35 -9.34
C ARG A 417 -27.84 -2.07 -9.92
N ASN A 418 -27.66 -0.91 -9.26
CA ASN A 418 -28.32 0.35 -9.58
C ASN A 418 -27.30 1.47 -9.89
N ARG A 419 -26.45 1.27 -10.92
CA ARG A 419 -25.54 2.32 -11.47
C ARG A 419 -26.27 3.35 -12.37
N TYR A 420 -27.58 3.19 -12.53
CA TYR A 420 -28.50 4.01 -13.33
C TYR A 420 -28.52 5.51 -12.98
N SER A 421 -28.27 5.83 -11.71
CA SER A 421 -28.31 7.19 -11.16
C SER A 421 -27.16 8.07 -11.65
N VAL A 422 -26.01 7.44 -11.88
CA VAL A 422 -24.74 8.09 -12.20
C VAL A 422 -24.71 8.50 -13.67
N VAL A 423 -25.20 7.61 -14.54
CA VAL A 423 -25.30 7.86 -15.99
C VAL A 423 -26.24 9.04 -16.27
N LYS A 424 -27.39 9.13 -15.58
CA LYS A 424 -28.35 10.26 -15.76
C LYS A 424 -27.74 11.63 -15.46
N THR A 425 -26.94 11.76 -14.41
CA THR A 425 -26.29 13.03 -14.04
C THR A 425 -25.20 13.39 -15.04
N ILE A 426 -24.39 12.41 -15.42
CA ILE A 426 -23.23 12.60 -16.29
C ILE A 426 -23.65 12.86 -17.75
N CYS A 427 -24.75 12.26 -18.22
CA CYS A 427 -25.32 12.53 -19.55
C CYS A 427 -25.83 13.97 -19.72
N ARG A 428 -26.21 14.65 -18.64
CA ARG A 428 -26.72 16.03 -18.69
C ARG A 428 -25.61 17.08 -18.82
N ASP A 429 -24.47 16.88 -18.16
CA ASP A 429 -23.45 17.92 -17.95
C ASP A 429 -22.21 17.83 -18.89
N ARG A 430 -22.29 17.05 -19.98
CA ARG A 430 -21.21 16.88 -20.99
C ARG A 430 -19.82 16.51 -20.42
N LEU A 431 -19.75 15.70 -19.36
CA LEU A 431 -18.46 15.33 -18.77
C LEU A 431 -17.71 14.31 -19.66
N PRO A 432 -16.41 14.53 -19.99
CA PRO A 432 -15.57 13.58 -20.74
C PRO A 432 -15.43 12.20 -20.06
N GLU A 433 -15.72 12.14 -18.77
CA GLU A 433 -15.61 10.95 -17.92
C GLU A 433 -16.72 9.90 -18.14
N LEU A 434 -17.72 10.18 -18.99
CA LEU A 434 -18.79 9.24 -19.32
C LEU A 434 -18.27 7.97 -20.01
N ILE A 435 -17.32 8.12 -20.93
CA ILE A 435 -16.74 7.04 -21.74
C ILE A 435 -16.03 5.98 -20.86
N PRO A 436 -15.11 6.34 -19.95
CA PRO A 436 -14.48 5.37 -19.06
C PRO A 436 -15.43 4.76 -18.02
N LEU A 437 -16.58 5.40 -17.75
CA LEU A 437 -17.62 4.86 -16.86
C LEU A 437 -18.43 3.73 -17.49
N ILE A 438 -18.67 3.82 -18.80
CA ILE A 438 -19.42 2.81 -19.56
C ILE A 438 -18.51 1.62 -19.91
N ALA A 439 -17.25 1.87 -20.27
CA ALA A 439 -16.34 0.85 -20.82
C ALA A 439 -15.96 -0.30 -19.87
N VAL A 440 -16.12 -0.14 -18.55
CA VAL A 440 -15.46 -1.01 -17.56
C VAL A 440 -16.34 -2.10 -16.95
N ASP A 441 -17.68 -2.03 -17.09
CA ASP A 441 -18.68 -3.08 -16.75
C ASP A 441 -19.92 -2.42 -16.14
N THR A 442 -21.07 -2.59 -16.79
CA THR A 442 -22.30 -1.89 -16.47
C THR A 442 -23.42 -2.88 -16.17
N GLY A 443 -23.72 -3.06 -14.89
CA GLY A 443 -25.06 -3.47 -14.46
C GLY A 443 -26.14 -2.41 -14.77
N CYS A 444 -26.03 -1.71 -15.91
CA CYS A 444 -27.02 -0.75 -16.42
C CYS A 444 -28.13 -1.51 -17.14
N ASP A 445 -29.39 -1.10 -16.98
CA ASP A 445 -30.47 -1.61 -17.82
C ASP A 445 -30.38 -0.94 -19.19
N LEU A 446 -30.34 -1.76 -20.24
CA LEU A 446 -30.14 -1.32 -21.61
C LEU A 446 -31.32 -0.49 -22.11
N LYS A 447 -32.56 -0.81 -21.72
CA LYS A 447 -33.76 -0.15 -22.26
C LYS A 447 -33.86 1.33 -21.88
N ASP A 448 -33.67 1.64 -20.61
CA ASP A 448 -33.80 3.01 -20.14
C ASP A 448 -32.56 3.86 -20.47
N SER A 449 -31.36 3.27 -20.52
CA SER A 449 -30.13 3.99 -20.85
C SER A 449 -30.13 4.47 -22.31
N VAL A 450 -30.75 3.71 -23.22
CA VAL A 450 -30.94 4.07 -24.63
C VAL A 450 -31.78 5.34 -24.76
N GLU A 451 -32.93 5.42 -24.08
CA GLU A 451 -33.84 6.57 -24.17
C GLU A 451 -33.14 7.88 -23.77
N TRP A 452 -32.32 7.85 -22.72
CA TRP A 452 -31.59 9.02 -22.26
C TRP A 452 -30.41 9.38 -23.17
N LEU A 453 -29.63 8.40 -23.62
CA LEU A 453 -28.49 8.66 -24.51
C LEU A 453 -28.93 9.18 -25.88
N GLU A 454 -30.05 8.70 -26.42
CA GLU A 454 -30.67 9.23 -27.64
C GLU A 454 -31.19 10.66 -27.44
N LYS A 455 -31.90 10.92 -26.33
CA LYS A 455 -32.42 12.25 -26.00
C LYS A 455 -31.33 13.33 -25.94
N TYR A 456 -30.15 12.98 -25.42
CA TYR A 456 -29.02 13.91 -25.29
C TYR A 456 -28.00 13.81 -26.45
N LYS A 457 -28.35 13.09 -27.54
CA LYS A 457 -27.51 12.92 -28.74
C LYS A 457 -26.09 12.40 -28.46
N ARG A 458 -25.96 11.43 -27.54
CA ARG A 458 -24.67 10.80 -27.14
C ARG A 458 -24.56 9.39 -27.72
N TYR A 459 -24.34 9.32 -29.02
CA TYR A 459 -24.41 8.09 -29.79
C TYR A 459 -23.14 7.23 -29.67
N ASN A 460 -21.95 7.84 -29.48
CA ASN A 460 -20.73 7.08 -29.21
C ASN A 460 -20.81 6.31 -27.88
N ALA A 461 -21.27 6.98 -26.82
CA ALA A 461 -21.52 6.37 -25.52
C ALA A 461 -22.58 5.25 -25.59
N LEU A 462 -23.61 5.42 -26.44
CA LEU A 462 -24.62 4.39 -26.70
C LEU A 462 -24.03 3.17 -27.42
N GLY A 463 -23.17 3.38 -28.42
CA GLY A 463 -22.45 2.29 -29.09
C GLY A 463 -21.54 1.52 -28.13
N LEU A 464 -20.85 2.21 -27.23
CA LEU A 464 -20.05 1.59 -26.16
C LEU A 464 -20.91 0.79 -25.17
N LEU A 465 -22.11 1.28 -24.85
CA LEU A 465 -23.05 0.54 -24.01
C LEU A 465 -23.52 -0.75 -24.70
N TYR A 466 -23.89 -0.69 -25.99
CA TYR A 466 -24.25 -1.87 -26.77
C TYR A 466 -23.09 -2.89 -26.83
N LYS A 467 -21.84 -2.40 -26.95
CA LYS A 467 -20.63 -3.25 -26.87
C LYS A 467 -20.54 -4.01 -25.54
N VAL A 468 -20.76 -3.35 -24.41
CA VAL A 468 -20.66 -3.97 -23.08
C VAL A 468 -21.78 -4.99 -22.83
N HIS A 469 -22.96 -4.76 -23.40
CA HIS A 469 -24.09 -5.69 -23.33
C HIS A 469 -24.06 -6.84 -24.35
N GLY A 470 -23.01 -6.93 -25.19
CA GLY A 470 -22.87 -8.00 -26.20
C GLY A 470 -23.73 -7.82 -27.46
N GLU A 471 -24.38 -6.67 -27.62
CA GLU A 471 -25.22 -6.32 -28.78
C GLU A 471 -24.37 -5.67 -29.88
N HIS A 472 -23.43 -6.46 -30.42
CA HIS A 472 -22.38 -6.00 -31.33
C HIS A 472 -22.92 -5.42 -32.67
N ASP A 473 -23.98 -6.01 -33.23
CA ASP A 473 -24.57 -5.54 -34.50
C ASP A 473 -25.19 -4.14 -34.38
N LYS A 474 -25.88 -3.86 -33.27
CA LYS A 474 -26.47 -2.54 -32.99
C LYS A 474 -25.37 -1.49 -32.74
N ALA A 475 -24.30 -1.86 -32.03
CA ALA A 475 -23.16 -0.98 -31.81
C ALA A 475 -22.49 -0.58 -33.14
N LEU A 476 -22.17 -1.55 -33.99
CA LEU A 476 -21.54 -1.33 -35.30
C LEU A 476 -22.45 -0.55 -36.24
N ALA A 477 -23.74 -0.90 -36.32
CA ALA A 477 -24.70 -0.14 -37.12
C ALA A 477 -24.77 1.33 -36.69
N LEU A 478 -24.71 1.62 -35.40
CA LEU A 478 -24.72 2.99 -34.89
C LEU A 478 -23.43 3.73 -35.24
N TRP A 479 -22.26 3.13 -35.06
CA TRP A 479 -20.98 3.76 -35.43
C TRP A 479 -20.83 3.96 -36.94
N VAL A 480 -21.34 3.04 -37.76
CA VAL A 480 -21.40 3.22 -39.22
C VAL A 480 -22.27 4.41 -39.62
N LYS A 481 -23.41 4.61 -38.94
CA LYS A 481 -24.26 5.80 -39.15
C LYS A 481 -23.54 7.10 -38.77
N ILE A 482 -22.75 7.08 -37.70
CA ILE A 482 -21.91 8.23 -37.31
C ILE A 482 -20.85 8.51 -38.39
N CYS A 483 -20.16 7.47 -38.89
CA CYS A 483 -19.15 7.62 -39.95
C CYS A 483 -19.71 8.07 -41.31
N ASN A 484 -20.95 7.69 -41.65
CA ASN A 484 -21.62 8.12 -42.88
C ASN A 484 -22.21 9.54 -42.77
N SER A 485 -21.98 10.24 -41.65
CA SER A 485 -22.54 11.57 -41.34
C SER A 485 -24.07 11.60 -41.26
N GLU A 486 -24.73 10.46 -40.99
CA GLU A 486 -26.18 10.41 -40.74
C GLU A 486 -26.54 10.92 -39.33
N VAL A 487 -25.57 10.83 -38.41
CA VAL A 487 -25.69 11.24 -37.01
C VAL A 487 -24.38 11.89 -36.56
N GLU A 488 -24.46 13.08 -35.98
CA GLU A 488 -23.27 13.83 -35.52
C GLU A 488 -22.97 13.56 -34.04
N ASP A 489 -21.74 13.13 -33.73
CA ASP A 489 -21.20 13.04 -32.37
C ASP A 489 -19.72 13.47 -32.38
N GLU A 490 -19.42 14.61 -31.75
CA GLU A 490 -18.07 15.20 -31.67
C GLU A 490 -17.05 14.31 -30.91
N SER A 491 -17.53 13.33 -30.13
CA SER A 491 -16.68 12.48 -29.27
C SER A 491 -16.14 11.22 -29.97
N PHE A 492 -16.48 11.02 -31.24
CA PHE A 492 -16.12 9.79 -31.95
C PHE A 492 -14.78 9.90 -32.67
N GLU A 493 -13.87 8.97 -32.38
CA GLU A 493 -12.47 8.95 -32.88
C GLU A 493 -12.34 8.58 -34.38
N GLY A 494 -13.45 8.24 -35.04
CA GLY A 494 -13.50 7.95 -36.47
C GLY A 494 -13.39 6.47 -36.83
N ILE A 495 -13.16 6.19 -38.12
CA ILE A 495 -13.16 4.83 -38.69
C ILE A 495 -12.13 3.88 -38.03
N ASN A 496 -11.05 4.43 -37.50
CA ASN A 496 -9.99 3.67 -36.81
C ASN A 496 -10.50 2.92 -35.57
N PHE A 497 -11.45 3.51 -34.83
CA PHE A 497 -12.06 2.86 -33.67
C PHE A 497 -12.89 1.62 -34.08
N ILE A 498 -13.61 1.70 -35.20
CA ILE A 498 -14.38 0.57 -35.75
C ILE A 498 -13.44 -0.55 -36.18
N ILE A 499 -12.31 -0.21 -36.80
CA ILE A 499 -11.29 -1.16 -37.25
C ILE A 499 -10.68 -1.91 -36.06
N GLU A 500 -10.27 -1.20 -35.01
CA GLU A 500 -9.73 -1.80 -33.79
C GLU A 500 -10.78 -2.70 -33.10
N TYR A 501 -12.04 -2.28 -33.10
CA TYR A 501 -13.11 -3.07 -32.53
C TYR A 501 -13.36 -4.36 -33.33
N LEU A 502 -13.47 -4.26 -34.66
CA LEU A 502 -13.65 -5.42 -35.54
C LEU A 502 -12.48 -6.40 -35.46
N ALA A 503 -11.24 -5.91 -35.29
CA ALA A 503 -10.07 -6.76 -35.10
C ALA A 503 -10.18 -7.64 -33.83
N ASN A 504 -10.79 -7.10 -32.77
CA ASN A 504 -10.96 -7.75 -31.46
C ASN A 504 -12.28 -8.52 -31.30
N LEU A 505 -13.16 -8.54 -32.30
CA LEU A 505 -14.42 -9.28 -32.26
C LEU A 505 -14.20 -10.75 -32.60
N ASN A 506 -14.73 -11.65 -31.76
CA ASN A 506 -14.72 -13.10 -31.99
C ASN A 506 -15.82 -13.55 -32.99
N ASP A 507 -16.86 -12.74 -33.20
CA ASP A 507 -17.95 -13.06 -34.14
C ASP A 507 -17.51 -12.79 -35.58
N HIS A 508 -17.02 -13.83 -36.23
CA HIS A 508 -16.55 -13.77 -37.61
C HIS A 508 -17.65 -13.41 -38.61
N GLU A 509 -18.91 -13.80 -38.41
CA GLU A 509 -19.97 -13.51 -39.38
C GLU A 509 -20.27 -12.02 -39.41
N LEU A 510 -20.28 -11.41 -38.23
CA LEU A 510 -20.45 -9.97 -38.09
C LEU A 510 -19.27 -9.20 -38.69
N VAL A 511 -18.04 -9.66 -38.47
CA VAL A 511 -16.84 -9.05 -39.09
C VAL A 511 -16.99 -9.02 -40.62
N TRP A 512 -17.33 -10.15 -41.25
CA TRP A 512 -17.49 -10.23 -42.71
C TRP A 512 -18.60 -9.34 -43.27
N LYS A 513 -19.67 -9.08 -42.50
CA LYS A 513 -20.74 -8.15 -42.89
C LYS A 513 -20.24 -6.70 -43.05
N TYR A 514 -19.29 -6.27 -42.22
CA TYR A 514 -18.80 -4.89 -42.20
C TYR A 514 -17.45 -4.69 -42.91
N VAL A 515 -16.69 -5.75 -43.21
CA VAL A 515 -15.39 -5.69 -43.91
C VAL A 515 -15.52 -5.02 -45.28
N ASP A 516 -16.57 -5.32 -46.06
CA ASP A 516 -16.79 -4.70 -47.37
C ASP A 516 -16.94 -3.17 -47.27
N TRP A 517 -17.71 -2.71 -46.28
CA TRP A 517 -17.88 -1.29 -46.00
C TRP A 517 -16.55 -0.63 -45.60
N VAL A 518 -15.78 -1.22 -44.68
CA VAL A 518 -14.49 -0.64 -44.25
C VAL A 518 -13.51 -0.58 -45.43
N LEU A 519 -13.34 -1.67 -46.19
CA LEU A 519 -12.39 -1.72 -47.31
C LEU A 519 -12.79 -0.80 -48.48
N SER A 520 -14.09 -0.54 -48.67
CA SER A 520 -14.55 0.44 -49.67
C SER A 520 -14.19 1.88 -49.30
N LYS A 521 -14.06 2.19 -48.00
CA LYS A 521 -13.69 3.51 -47.49
C LYS A 521 -12.18 3.69 -47.36
N ASP A 522 -11.51 2.73 -46.74
CA ASP A 522 -10.06 2.76 -46.50
C ASP A 522 -9.45 1.35 -46.61
N GLN A 523 -8.77 1.11 -47.72
CA GLN A 523 -8.12 -0.17 -48.01
C GLN A 523 -6.86 -0.41 -47.16
N GLU A 524 -6.12 0.64 -46.78
CA GLU A 524 -4.86 0.47 -46.05
C GLU A 524 -5.13 0.15 -44.59
N ASN A 525 -5.99 0.94 -43.94
CA ASN A 525 -6.34 0.73 -42.54
C ASN A 525 -7.31 -0.45 -42.36
N GLY A 526 -8.19 -0.72 -43.32
CA GLY A 526 -9.16 -1.81 -43.24
C GLY A 526 -8.54 -3.21 -43.13
N VAL A 527 -7.30 -3.37 -43.61
CA VAL A 527 -6.54 -4.62 -43.48
C VAL A 527 -6.18 -4.94 -42.04
N ARG A 528 -6.13 -3.93 -41.17
CA ARG A 528 -5.83 -4.09 -39.74
C ARG A 528 -6.84 -4.98 -39.01
N ILE A 529 -8.06 -5.08 -39.53
CA ILE A 529 -9.08 -6.04 -39.06
C ILE A 529 -8.52 -7.47 -39.06
N PHE A 530 -7.69 -7.82 -40.04
CA PHE A 530 -7.10 -9.15 -40.17
C PHE A 530 -5.71 -9.28 -39.56
N THR A 531 -4.98 -8.18 -39.36
CA THR A 531 -3.59 -8.20 -38.86
C THR A 531 -3.50 -8.06 -37.34
N ASP A 532 -4.37 -7.26 -36.73
CA ASP A 532 -4.29 -6.87 -35.31
C ASP A 532 -5.10 -7.82 -34.40
N ARG A 533 -5.37 -9.05 -34.87
CA ARG A 533 -6.20 -10.03 -34.15
C ARG A 533 -5.42 -10.71 -33.02
N PRO A 534 -6.07 -11.03 -31.88
CA PRO A 534 -5.41 -11.62 -30.73
C PRO A 534 -4.90 -13.04 -31.00
N THR A 535 -3.72 -13.38 -30.48
CA THR A 535 -3.08 -14.71 -30.66
C THR A 535 -3.80 -15.87 -29.96
N THR A 536 -4.77 -15.56 -29.09
CA THR A 536 -5.56 -16.52 -28.31
C THR A 536 -6.84 -16.99 -29.03
N GLU A 537 -7.14 -16.47 -30.21
CA GLU A 537 -8.35 -16.80 -30.97
C GLU A 537 -8.30 -18.22 -31.57
N PRO A 538 -9.40 -19.00 -31.52
CA PRO A 538 -9.44 -20.31 -32.15
C PRO A 538 -9.28 -20.21 -33.68
N PRO A 539 -8.54 -21.14 -34.31
CA PRO A 539 -8.35 -21.12 -35.76
C PRO A 539 -9.70 -21.33 -36.47
N SER A 540 -10.13 -20.33 -37.25
CA SER A 540 -11.35 -20.36 -38.06
C SER A 540 -11.01 -20.56 -39.53
N GLU A 541 -11.78 -21.40 -40.24
CA GLU A 541 -11.61 -21.64 -41.67
C GLU A 541 -11.77 -20.35 -42.51
N ARG A 542 -12.69 -19.47 -42.10
CA ARG A 542 -12.94 -18.19 -42.79
C ARG A 542 -11.80 -17.20 -42.61
N MET A 543 -11.05 -17.30 -41.51
CA MET A 543 -9.92 -16.42 -41.19
C MET A 543 -8.57 -17.02 -41.58
N ARG A 544 -8.57 -18.09 -42.38
CA ARG A 544 -7.33 -18.63 -42.96
C ARG A 544 -6.73 -17.61 -43.92
N PRO A 545 -5.40 -17.42 -43.91
CA PRO A 545 -4.74 -16.47 -44.79
C PRO A 545 -5.09 -16.65 -46.27
N ASP A 546 -5.31 -17.90 -46.71
CA ASP A 546 -5.67 -18.22 -48.10
C ASP A 546 -7.04 -17.65 -48.48
N THR A 547 -8.06 -17.92 -47.65
CA THR A 547 -9.43 -17.40 -47.84
C THR A 547 -9.47 -15.87 -47.79
N VAL A 548 -8.70 -15.26 -46.88
CA VAL A 548 -8.60 -13.81 -46.76
C VAL A 548 -7.92 -13.21 -47.99
N ILE A 549 -6.82 -13.80 -48.47
CA ILE A 549 -6.14 -13.35 -49.69
C ILE A 549 -7.09 -13.42 -50.90
N ASP A 550 -7.79 -14.54 -51.09
CA ASP A 550 -8.75 -14.72 -52.19
C ASP A 550 -9.86 -13.66 -52.16
N TYR A 551 -10.32 -13.27 -50.97
CA TYR A 551 -11.28 -12.19 -50.80
C TYR A 551 -10.67 -10.81 -51.11
N LEU A 552 -9.48 -10.56 -50.56
CA LEU A 552 -8.80 -9.27 -50.70
C LEU A 552 -8.43 -8.97 -52.15
N HIS A 553 -8.31 -9.95 -53.06
CA HIS A 553 -8.02 -9.70 -54.49
C HIS A 553 -8.94 -8.69 -55.18
N ARG A 554 -10.14 -8.45 -54.62
CA ARG A 554 -11.06 -7.38 -55.07
C ARG A 554 -10.54 -5.97 -54.78
N PHE A 555 -9.62 -5.83 -53.83
CA PHE A 555 -9.05 -4.59 -53.28
C PHE A 555 -7.51 -4.61 -53.40
N PRO A 556 -6.92 -4.08 -54.50
CA PRO A 556 -5.50 -4.25 -54.80
C PRO A 556 -4.52 -3.74 -53.74
N ILE A 557 -4.86 -2.66 -53.03
CA ILE A 557 -4.00 -2.07 -51.99
C ILE A 557 -4.03 -2.95 -50.74
N ALA A 558 -5.21 -3.47 -50.39
CA ALA A 558 -5.43 -4.30 -49.21
C ALA A 558 -4.71 -5.66 -49.29
N VAL A 559 -4.68 -6.29 -50.47
CA VAL A 559 -3.93 -7.55 -50.66
C VAL A 559 -2.45 -7.35 -50.38
N ILE A 560 -1.89 -6.24 -50.89
CA ILE A 560 -0.46 -5.95 -50.77
C ILE A 560 -0.10 -5.72 -49.30
N THR A 561 -0.86 -4.88 -48.58
CA THR A 561 -0.60 -4.60 -47.16
C THR A 561 -0.78 -5.85 -46.29
N TYR A 562 -1.76 -6.73 -46.59
CA TYR A 562 -1.94 -7.98 -45.86
C TYR A 562 -0.79 -8.96 -46.10
N LEU A 563 -0.32 -9.09 -47.35
CA LEU A 563 0.84 -9.91 -47.67
C LEU A 563 2.14 -9.35 -47.07
N GLU A 564 2.32 -8.02 -47.06
CA GLU A 564 3.43 -7.35 -46.38
C GLU A 564 3.45 -7.71 -44.89
N TYR A 565 2.30 -7.68 -44.22
CA TYR A 565 2.16 -8.11 -42.83
C TYR A 565 2.56 -9.58 -42.62
N LEU A 566 2.02 -10.49 -43.45
CA LEU A 566 2.31 -11.92 -43.34
C LEU A 566 3.80 -12.24 -43.55
N VAL A 567 4.45 -11.52 -44.47
CA VAL A 567 5.84 -11.74 -44.86
C VAL A 567 6.84 -11.08 -43.93
N PHE A 568 6.61 -9.82 -43.54
CA PHE A 568 7.61 -9.03 -42.79
C PHE A 568 7.38 -9.01 -41.28
N GLN A 569 6.12 -8.95 -40.82
CA GLN A 569 5.81 -8.76 -39.40
C GLN A 569 5.56 -10.08 -38.68
N LYS A 570 4.68 -10.92 -39.22
CA LYS A 570 4.30 -12.18 -38.56
C LYS A 570 5.44 -13.20 -38.57
N LYS A 571 6.50 -12.96 -39.35
CA LYS A 571 7.65 -13.86 -39.51
C LYS A 571 7.18 -15.32 -39.52
N LEU A 572 6.21 -15.62 -40.40
CA LEU A 572 5.88 -16.99 -40.73
C LEU A 572 7.07 -17.55 -41.54
N GLU A 573 8.23 -17.63 -40.88
CA GLU A 573 9.57 -17.80 -41.44
C GLU A 573 9.81 -19.23 -41.93
N VAL A 574 8.81 -20.13 -41.90
CA VAL A 574 9.11 -21.56 -42.08
C VAL A 574 8.37 -22.31 -43.20
N GLU A 575 7.15 -22.00 -43.64
CA GLU A 575 6.43 -23.06 -44.42
C GLU A 575 5.73 -22.73 -45.75
N LYS A 576 5.60 -21.47 -46.21
CA LYS A 576 4.82 -21.22 -47.46
C LYS A 576 5.48 -20.25 -48.44
N GLU A 577 6.31 -20.81 -49.33
CA GLU A 577 6.91 -20.16 -50.52
C GLU A 577 5.91 -19.37 -51.38
N LYS A 578 4.64 -19.79 -51.37
CA LYS A 578 3.57 -19.19 -52.16
C LYS A 578 3.32 -17.71 -51.84
N TYR A 579 3.39 -17.29 -50.57
CA TYR A 579 3.06 -15.91 -50.19
C TYR A 579 4.14 -14.92 -50.60
N HIS A 580 5.41 -15.27 -50.40
CA HIS A 580 6.53 -14.45 -50.85
C HIS A 580 6.58 -14.35 -52.38
N THR A 581 6.31 -15.46 -53.08
CA THR A 581 6.20 -15.45 -54.54
C THR A 581 5.04 -14.56 -55.00
N HIS A 582 3.88 -14.64 -54.33
CA HIS A 582 2.71 -13.84 -54.67
C HIS A 582 2.94 -12.33 -54.45
N LEU A 583 3.51 -11.94 -53.29
CA LEU A 583 3.86 -10.55 -53.00
C LEU A 583 4.88 -10.00 -54.01
N ALA A 584 5.92 -10.79 -54.32
CA ALA A 584 6.93 -10.37 -55.29
C ALA A 584 6.37 -10.21 -56.70
N VAL A 585 5.41 -11.05 -57.10
CA VAL A 585 4.69 -10.89 -58.38
C VAL A 585 3.81 -9.64 -58.37
N LEU A 586 3.10 -9.34 -57.27
CA LEU A 586 2.28 -8.13 -57.19
C LEU A 586 3.12 -6.84 -57.26
N TYR A 587 4.27 -6.81 -56.57
CA TYR A 587 5.21 -5.68 -56.70
C TYR A 587 5.81 -5.58 -58.10
N LEU A 588 6.14 -6.71 -58.72
CA LEU A 588 6.63 -6.72 -60.08
C LEU A 588 5.55 -6.19 -61.05
N ASP A 589 4.32 -6.67 -60.94
CA ASP A 589 3.20 -6.24 -61.78
C ASP A 589 2.86 -4.75 -61.54
N ALA A 590 3.01 -4.24 -60.31
CA ALA A 590 2.89 -2.82 -60.00
C ALA A 590 3.96 -1.99 -60.71
N VAL A 591 5.23 -2.43 -60.67
CA VAL A 591 6.33 -1.78 -61.41
C VAL A 591 6.09 -1.86 -62.93
N LEU A 592 5.64 -3.00 -63.44
CA LEU A 592 5.35 -3.20 -64.87
C LEU A 592 4.19 -2.31 -65.35
N LYS A 593 3.14 -2.12 -64.55
CA LYS A 593 2.06 -1.16 -64.83
C LYS A 593 2.60 0.26 -64.93
N LEU A 594 3.47 0.66 -64.00
CA LEU A 594 4.07 2.00 -64.03
C LEU A 594 5.03 2.20 -65.22
N ILE A 595 5.75 1.15 -65.66
CA ILE A 595 6.59 1.19 -66.88
C ILE A 595 5.74 1.37 -68.14
N LYS A 596 4.54 0.78 -68.20
CA LYS A 596 3.63 0.88 -69.35
C LYS A 596 2.91 2.24 -69.42
N THR A 597 2.75 2.94 -68.30
CA THR A 597 2.08 4.25 -68.25
C THR A 597 3.08 5.36 -68.59
N ASN A 598 2.87 6.06 -69.71
CA ASN A 598 3.89 6.92 -70.33
C ASN A 598 4.11 8.31 -69.67
N ASN A 599 3.86 8.48 -68.37
CA ASN A 599 4.01 9.77 -67.67
C ASN A 599 4.18 9.67 -66.13
N VAL A 600 4.93 8.68 -65.63
CA VAL A 600 5.11 8.46 -64.17
C VAL A 600 6.26 9.29 -63.61
N LYS A 601 6.07 9.91 -62.44
CA LYS A 601 7.12 10.61 -61.70
C LYS A 601 8.25 9.64 -61.33
N LYS A 602 9.51 10.05 -61.54
CA LYS A 602 10.70 9.24 -61.22
C LYS A 602 10.71 8.74 -59.77
N GLU A 603 10.22 9.56 -58.83
CA GLU A 603 10.11 9.20 -57.41
C GLU A 603 9.14 8.05 -57.13
N GLU A 604 8.01 7.96 -57.83
CA GLU A 604 7.04 6.88 -57.65
C GLU A 604 7.59 5.56 -58.20
N MET A 605 8.31 5.63 -59.32
CA MET A 605 9.05 4.51 -59.89
C MET A 605 10.15 4.01 -58.94
N ASP A 606 10.93 4.92 -58.36
CA ASP A 606 12.01 4.58 -57.43
C ASP A 606 11.47 3.97 -56.13
N LYS A 607 10.32 4.46 -55.62
CA LYS A 607 9.62 3.87 -54.46
C LYS A 607 9.14 2.45 -54.76
N ALA A 608 8.45 2.24 -55.89
CA ALA A 608 7.95 0.92 -56.29
C ALA A 608 9.09 -0.09 -56.50
N ARG A 609 10.16 0.31 -57.19
CA ARG A 609 11.35 -0.54 -57.38
C ARG A 609 12.09 -0.82 -56.09
N SER A 610 12.15 0.13 -55.16
CA SER A 610 12.79 -0.09 -53.86
C SER A 610 12.03 -1.10 -53.00
N LYS A 611 10.69 -1.06 -53.00
CA LYS A 611 9.85 -2.10 -52.35
C LYS A 611 10.11 -3.50 -52.93
N LEU A 612 10.19 -3.60 -54.26
CA LEU A 612 10.52 -4.86 -54.93
C LEU A 612 11.92 -5.36 -54.56
N ARG A 613 12.95 -4.50 -54.60
CA ARG A 613 14.32 -4.89 -54.21
C ARG A 613 14.39 -5.36 -52.76
N TYR A 614 13.65 -4.70 -51.87
CA TYR A 614 13.62 -5.03 -50.46
C TYR A 614 13.14 -6.47 -50.23
N ILE A 615 12.00 -6.89 -50.81
CA ILE A 615 11.51 -8.27 -50.66
C ILE A 615 12.49 -9.30 -51.26
N LEU A 616 13.11 -8.97 -52.40
CA LEU A 616 14.05 -9.87 -53.08
C LEU A 616 15.35 -10.08 -52.29
N GLN A 617 15.81 -9.05 -51.56
CA GLN A 617 16.99 -9.14 -50.71
C GLN A 617 16.69 -9.88 -49.40
N MET A 618 15.57 -9.52 -48.75
CA MET A 618 15.20 -10.01 -47.42
C MET A 618 14.75 -11.47 -47.42
N SER A 619 13.91 -11.88 -48.39
CA SER A 619 13.38 -13.25 -48.42
C SER A 619 14.27 -14.18 -49.26
N ASN A 620 14.31 -15.45 -48.88
CA ASN A 620 14.88 -16.55 -49.68
C ASN A 620 13.80 -17.54 -50.18
N LEU A 621 12.54 -17.31 -49.83
CA LEU A 621 11.43 -18.28 -49.97
C LEU A 621 10.50 -17.92 -51.13
N TYR A 622 11.03 -17.64 -52.32
CA TYR A 622 10.22 -17.34 -53.51
C TYR A 622 10.77 -18.01 -54.78
N ARG A 623 9.90 -18.18 -55.78
CA ARG A 623 10.28 -18.75 -57.09
C ARG A 623 11.15 -17.80 -57.90
N VAL A 624 12.46 -17.87 -57.70
CA VAL A 624 13.46 -16.99 -58.33
C VAL A 624 13.37 -17.00 -59.85
N GLN A 625 13.18 -18.18 -60.47
CA GLN A 625 13.11 -18.33 -61.93
C GLN A 625 11.88 -17.63 -62.55
N LEU A 626 10.73 -17.65 -61.87
CA LEU A 626 9.50 -17.02 -62.34
C LEU A 626 9.64 -15.50 -62.41
N ILE A 627 10.22 -14.90 -61.37
CA ILE A 627 10.43 -13.45 -61.26
C ILE A 627 11.54 -13.02 -62.22
N LEU A 628 12.61 -13.81 -62.34
CA LEU A 628 13.74 -13.52 -63.22
C LEU A 628 13.35 -13.49 -64.70
N GLY A 629 12.47 -14.40 -65.14
CA GLY A 629 11.95 -14.41 -66.51
C GLY A 629 11.30 -13.08 -66.88
N LYS A 630 10.32 -12.65 -66.08
CA LYS A 630 9.62 -11.38 -66.28
C LYS A 630 10.51 -10.14 -66.12
N ALA A 631 11.44 -10.14 -65.15
CA ALA A 631 12.32 -9.00 -64.91
C ALA A 631 13.40 -8.80 -66.01
N LYS A 632 13.81 -9.90 -66.67
CA LYS A 632 14.78 -9.87 -67.77
C LYS A 632 14.18 -9.24 -69.03
N GLU A 633 12.90 -9.48 -69.30
CA GLU A 633 12.17 -8.92 -70.44
C GLU A 633 12.03 -7.39 -70.36
N THR A 634 12.08 -6.82 -69.16
CA THR A 634 11.84 -5.38 -68.93
C THR A 634 13.06 -4.62 -68.39
N GLU A 635 14.27 -5.13 -68.66
CA GLU A 635 15.56 -4.49 -68.34
C GLU A 635 15.72 -4.04 -66.87
N MET A 636 15.14 -4.76 -65.91
CA MET A 636 15.25 -4.47 -64.48
C MET A 636 16.59 -4.98 -63.92
N HIS A 637 17.69 -4.32 -64.29
CA HIS A 637 19.05 -4.82 -64.07
C HIS A 637 19.43 -4.98 -62.58
N ALA A 638 19.01 -4.07 -61.69
CA ALA A 638 19.32 -4.15 -60.26
C ALA A 638 18.61 -5.34 -59.59
N GLU A 639 17.35 -5.54 -59.94
CA GLU A 639 16.53 -6.65 -59.46
C GLU A 639 17.04 -7.99 -60.02
N CYS A 640 17.46 -8.02 -61.29
CA CYS A 640 18.11 -9.19 -61.90
C CYS A 640 19.40 -9.59 -61.19
N ALA A 641 20.25 -8.62 -60.81
CA ALA A 641 21.50 -8.90 -60.10
C ALA A 641 21.26 -9.57 -58.73
N ILE A 642 20.21 -9.14 -58.00
CA ILE A 642 19.79 -9.75 -56.74
C ILE A 642 19.33 -11.20 -56.97
N LEU A 643 18.46 -11.42 -57.97
CA LEU A 643 17.92 -12.74 -58.30
C LEU A 643 19.00 -13.73 -58.74
N TYR A 644 19.93 -13.34 -59.61
CA TYR A 644 21.08 -14.17 -60.00
C TYR A 644 21.96 -14.51 -58.79
N GLY A 645 22.07 -13.59 -57.83
CA GLY A 645 22.78 -13.87 -56.59
C GLY A 645 22.13 -14.91 -55.68
N LYS A 646 20.80 -15.00 -55.69
CA LYS A 646 20.06 -16.05 -54.98
C LYS A 646 20.14 -17.41 -55.70
N LEU A 647 20.33 -17.43 -57.02
CA LEU A 647 20.60 -18.64 -57.80
C LEU A 647 22.06 -19.11 -57.73
N GLU A 648 22.91 -18.47 -56.91
CA GLU A 648 24.36 -18.71 -56.82
C GLU A 648 25.14 -18.47 -58.13
N GLU A 649 24.49 -17.87 -59.13
CA GLU A 649 25.11 -17.44 -60.40
C GLU A 649 25.82 -16.09 -60.22
N HIS A 650 26.80 -16.06 -59.31
CA HIS A 650 27.49 -14.83 -58.89
C HIS A 650 28.22 -14.10 -60.03
N ASP A 651 28.72 -14.82 -61.03
CA ASP A 651 29.36 -14.23 -62.22
C ASP A 651 28.37 -13.34 -63.01
N LYS A 652 27.16 -13.84 -63.27
CA LYS A 652 26.12 -13.06 -63.99
C LYS A 652 25.65 -11.86 -63.17
N ALA A 653 25.47 -12.03 -61.85
CA ALA A 653 25.11 -10.94 -60.94
C ALA A 653 26.16 -9.81 -60.94
N LEU A 654 27.43 -10.17 -60.80
CA LEU A 654 28.54 -9.21 -60.78
C LEU A 654 28.74 -8.55 -62.15
N ARG A 655 28.55 -9.28 -63.26
CA ARG A 655 28.56 -8.67 -64.60
C ARG A 655 27.48 -7.62 -64.77
N ILE A 656 26.27 -7.84 -64.24
CA ILE A 656 25.19 -6.86 -64.33
C ILE A 656 25.52 -5.62 -63.49
N LEU A 657 26.03 -5.78 -62.26
CA LEU A 657 26.42 -4.67 -61.39
C LEU A 657 27.56 -3.84 -61.99
N VAL A 658 28.58 -4.51 -62.52
CA VAL A 658 29.77 -3.86 -63.09
C VAL A 658 29.46 -3.30 -64.47
N HIS A 659 29.04 -4.11 -65.45
CA HIS A 659 28.94 -3.66 -66.85
C HIS A 659 27.66 -2.90 -67.18
N LYS A 660 26.51 -3.30 -66.62
CA LYS A 660 25.22 -2.68 -66.95
C LYS A 660 24.89 -1.49 -66.05
N LEU A 661 25.04 -1.65 -64.74
CA LEU A 661 24.71 -0.62 -63.75
C LEU A 661 25.88 0.34 -63.45
N LYS A 662 27.11 -0.06 -63.74
CA LYS A 662 28.35 0.71 -63.46
C LYS A 662 28.52 1.08 -61.97
N ASP A 663 27.93 0.29 -61.07
CA ASP A 663 27.98 0.52 -59.63
C ASP A 663 28.97 -0.44 -58.96
N PHE A 664 30.25 -0.03 -58.93
CA PHE A 664 31.32 -0.80 -58.31
C PHE A 664 31.17 -0.90 -56.78
N GLY A 665 30.57 0.12 -56.15
CA GLY A 665 30.31 0.12 -54.71
C GLY A 665 29.29 -0.95 -54.35
N ALA A 666 28.20 -1.06 -55.13
CA ALA A 666 27.23 -2.14 -54.98
C ALA A 666 27.85 -3.52 -55.27
N ALA A 667 28.77 -3.64 -56.24
CA ALA A 667 29.47 -4.90 -56.53
C ALA A 667 30.40 -5.35 -55.38
N GLU A 668 31.10 -4.43 -54.73
CA GLU A 668 31.90 -4.70 -53.53
C GLU A 668 31.00 -5.12 -52.35
N ASN A 669 29.94 -4.35 -52.10
CA ASN A 669 28.99 -4.63 -51.04
C ASN A 669 28.30 -5.99 -51.25
N TYR A 670 27.95 -6.35 -52.48
CA TYR A 670 27.44 -7.67 -52.82
C TYR A 670 28.41 -8.79 -52.42
N CYS A 671 29.70 -8.65 -52.72
CA CYS A 671 30.71 -9.63 -52.31
C CYS A 671 30.87 -9.71 -50.78
N LEU A 672 30.79 -8.57 -50.09
CA LEU A 672 30.87 -8.52 -48.63
C LEU A 672 29.67 -9.19 -47.97
N VAL A 673 28.44 -8.81 -48.37
CA VAL A 673 27.18 -9.35 -47.81
C VAL A 673 27.07 -10.85 -48.06
N ASN A 674 27.32 -11.31 -49.28
CA ASN A 674 27.21 -12.74 -49.61
C ASN A 674 28.35 -13.59 -49.02
N SER A 675 29.44 -12.95 -48.55
CA SER A 675 30.54 -13.62 -47.83
C SER A 675 30.36 -13.66 -46.32
N HIS A 676 29.39 -12.93 -45.77
CA HIS A 676 29.15 -12.86 -44.34
C HIS A 676 28.66 -14.22 -43.81
N GLY A 677 29.34 -14.79 -42.80
CA GLY A 677 29.02 -16.09 -42.23
C GLY A 677 29.52 -17.32 -43.02
N LYS A 678 30.24 -17.13 -44.12
CA LYS A 678 30.85 -18.22 -44.92
C LYS A 678 32.38 -18.26 -44.77
N ASP A 679 32.99 -19.37 -45.18
CA ASP A 679 34.44 -19.57 -45.08
C ASP A 679 35.28 -18.53 -45.84
N SER A 680 36.50 -18.31 -45.35
CA SER A 680 37.48 -17.40 -45.96
C SER A 680 37.79 -17.76 -47.43
N SER A 681 37.70 -19.04 -47.79
CA SER A 681 37.85 -19.55 -49.17
C SER A 681 36.73 -19.07 -50.10
N PHE A 682 35.48 -19.09 -49.64
CA PHE A 682 34.32 -18.62 -50.41
C PHE A 682 34.39 -17.12 -50.66
N ARG A 683 34.78 -16.36 -49.64
CA ARG A 683 35.03 -14.91 -49.78
C ARG A 683 36.08 -14.64 -50.85
N LYS A 684 37.22 -15.32 -50.81
CA LYS A 684 38.27 -15.17 -51.84
C LYS A 684 37.75 -15.49 -53.24
N ARG A 685 36.95 -16.55 -53.40
CA ARG A 685 36.33 -16.92 -54.69
C ARG A 685 35.44 -15.81 -55.25
N LEU A 686 34.56 -15.21 -54.44
CA LEU A 686 33.70 -14.09 -54.88
C LEU A 686 34.51 -12.87 -55.32
N PHE A 687 35.53 -12.49 -54.55
CA PHE A 687 36.41 -11.38 -54.92
C PHE A 687 37.26 -11.69 -56.15
N HIS A 688 37.64 -12.95 -56.39
CA HIS A 688 38.29 -13.36 -57.63
C HIS A 688 37.35 -13.26 -58.83
N ILE A 689 36.07 -13.64 -58.68
CA ILE A 689 35.06 -13.46 -59.74
C ILE A 689 34.88 -11.96 -60.03
N LEU A 690 34.74 -11.12 -59.00
CA LEU A 690 34.69 -9.67 -59.17
C LEU A 690 35.94 -9.15 -59.89
N LEU A 691 37.13 -9.63 -59.53
CA LEU A 691 38.38 -9.26 -60.18
C LEU A 691 38.39 -9.68 -61.67
N SER A 692 37.93 -10.88 -62.00
CA SER A 692 37.84 -11.35 -63.39
C SER A 692 36.85 -10.54 -64.22
N VAL A 693 35.73 -10.11 -63.62
CA VAL A 693 34.72 -9.26 -64.28
C VAL A 693 35.23 -7.83 -64.45
N LEU A 694 36.05 -7.34 -63.51
CA LEU A 694 36.77 -6.06 -63.63
C LEU A 694 37.93 -6.14 -64.65
N GLN A 695 38.55 -7.30 -64.84
CA GLN A 695 39.57 -7.49 -65.86
C GLN A 695 38.97 -7.54 -67.28
N SER A 696 37.69 -7.89 -67.41
CA SER A 696 36.96 -7.85 -68.67
C SER A 696 36.33 -6.48 -68.96
N LEU A 697 36.81 -5.40 -68.34
CA LEU A 697 36.34 -4.04 -68.60
C LEU A 697 36.72 -3.62 -70.04
N PRO A 698 35.78 -3.12 -70.85
CA PRO A 698 36.10 -2.65 -72.19
C PRO A 698 37.05 -1.44 -72.14
N GLU A 699 37.94 -1.34 -73.13
CA GLU A 699 39.04 -0.35 -73.21
C GLU A 699 38.58 1.13 -73.21
N ASN A 700 37.28 1.38 -73.30
CA ASN A 700 36.66 2.70 -73.37
C ASN A 700 36.30 3.32 -72.00
N TRP A 701 36.76 2.76 -70.88
CA TRP A 701 36.44 3.27 -69.53
C TRP A 701 37.58 4.10 -68.92
N SER A 702 37.23 5.23 -68.29
CA SER A 702 38.20 6.12 -67.67
C SER A 702 38.73 5.55 -66.34
N VAL A 703 40.06 5.53 -66.19
CA VAL A 703 40.78 5.06 -64.98
C VAL A 703 40.36 5.83 -63.72
N SER A 704 39.89 7.08 -63.88
CA SER A 704 39.38 7.91 -62.78
C SER A 704 38.24 7.25 -62.01
N LEU A 705 37.32 6.56 -62.69
CA LEU A 705 36.16 5.90 -62.09
C LEU A 705 36.54 4.67 -61.23
N VAL A 706 37.60 3.95 -61.61
CA VAL A 706 38.06 2.73 -60.92
C VAL A 706 39.10 3.03 -59.82
N SER A 707 39.86 4.12 -59.96
CA SER A 707 40.94 4.50 -59.03
C SER A 707 40.49 4.73 -57.58
N GLN A 708 39.30 5.29 -57.36
CA GLN A 708 38.78 5.54 -56.00
C GLN A 708 38.47 4.23 -55.26
N PHE A 709 37.93 3.25 -55.99
CA PHE A 709 37.65 1.91 -55.47
C PHE A 709 38.94 1.17 -55.09
N LEU A 710 39.92 1.11 -56.00
CA LEU A 710 41.19 0.43 -55.75
C LEU A 710 41.93 1.00 -54.53
N ASN A 711 41.95 2.33 -54.39
CA ASN A 711 42.60 2.99 -53.25
C ASN A 711 41.93 2.64 -51.91
N ARG A 712 40.59 2.58 -51.84
CA ARG A 712 39.87 2.19 -50.62
C ARG A 712 40.07 0.72 -50.29
N ALA A 713 39.90 -0.17 -51.28
CA ALA A 713 40.02 -1.61 -51.08
C ALA A 713 41.41 -2.02 -50.59
N ILE A 714 42.49 -1.47 -51.18
CA ILE A 714 43.88 -1.76 -50.78
C ILE A 714 44.16 -1.27 -49.36
N ARG A 715 43.76 -0.04 -49.01
CA ARG A 715 43.96 0.51 -47.65
C ARG A 715 43.24 -0.32 -46.60
N LYS A 716 42.00 -0.74 -46.86
CA LYS A 716 41.20 -1.55 -45.93
C LYS A 716 41.81 -2.93 -45.71
N SER A 717 42.30 -3.58 -46.78
CA SER A 717 43.00 -4.86 -46.71
C SER A 717 44.29 -4.77 -45.87
N MET A 718 45.10 -3.73 -46.12
CA MET A 718 46.34 -3.49 -45.37
C MET A 718 46.07 -3.19 -43.88
N ASN A 719 45.02 -2.44 -43.58
CA ASN A 719 44.65 -2.14 -42.19
C ASN A 719 44.21 -3.40 -41.44
N ASN A 720 43.31 -4.20 -42.01
CA ASN A 720 42.88 -5.47 -41.39
C ASN A 720 44.05 -6.41 -41.13
N SER A 721 44.97 -6.56 -42.08
CA SER A 721 46.17 -7.39 -41.90
C SER A 721 47.04 -6.94 -40.71
N ARG A 722 47.23 -5.63 -40.55
CA ARG A 722 47.98 -5.06 -39.41
C ARG A 722 47.25 -5.28 -38.09
N THR A 723 45.95 -5.02 -38.03
CA THR A 723 45.15 -5.18 -36.81
C THR A 723 45.13 -6.62 -36.32
N THR A 724 44.87 -7.59 -37.21
CA THR A 724 44.88 -9.02 -36.83
C THR A 724 46.26 -9.48 -36.35
N ARG A 725 47.34 -8.89 -36.88
CA ARG A 725 48.70 -9.17 -36.39
C ARG A 725 48.92 -8.65 -34.97
N ILE A 726 48.40 -7.47 -34.64
CA ILE A 726 48.48 -6.87 -33.30
C ILE A 726 47.70 -7.72 -32.30
N GLU A 727 46.45 -8.07 -32.62
CA GLU A 727 45.60 -8.92 -31.77
C GLU A 727 46.28 -10.26 -31.46
N ARG A 728 46.85 -10.90 -32.48
CA ARG A 728 47.57 -12.18 -32.31
C ARG A 728 48.77 -12.06 -31.37
N MET A 729 49.50 -10.94 -31.42
CA MET A 729 50.66 -10.71 -30.55
C MET A 729 50.22 -10.39 -29.11
N MET A 730 49.15 -9.61 -28.94
CA MET A 730 48.55 -9.31 -27.63
C MET A 730 48.11 -10.61 -26.92
N SER A 731 47.31 -11.45 -27.59
CA SER A 731 46.87 -12.72 -27.00
C SER A 731 48.04 -13.66 -26.68
N ARG A 732 49.14 -13.62 -27.45
CA ARG A 732 50.36 -14.37 -27.12
C ARG A 732 51.01 -13.87 -25.83
N GLY A 733 51.04 -12.55 -25.62
CA GLY A 733 51.55 -11.92 -24.40
C GLY A 733 50.72 -12.28 -23.16
N GLU A 734 49.39 -12.19 -23.25
CA GLU A 734 48.47 -12.60 -22.17
C GLU A 734 48.68 -14.06 -21.77
N ASN A 735 48.83 -14.95 -22.76
CA ASN A 735 49.03 -16.38 -22.51
C ASN A 735 50.38 -16.68 -21.83
N LEU A 736 51.42 -15.89 -22.13
CA LEU A 736 52.71 -15.93 -21.44
C LEU A 736 52.57 -15.50 -19.97
N GLN A 737 51.81 -14.44 -19.72
CA GLN A 737 51.59 -13.92 -18.37
C GLN A 737 50.79 -14.90 -17.50
N VAL A 738 49.77 -15.56 -18.07
CA VAL A 738 49.04 -16.63 -17.37
C VAL A 738 49.97 -17.80 -17.03
N LYS A 739 50.87 -18.20 -17.95
CA LYS A 739 51.86 -19.25 -17.66
C LYS A 739 52.82 -18.86 -16.53
N GLN A 740 53.25 -17.60 -16.48
CA GLN A 740 54.07 -17.10 -15.37
C GLN A 740 53.33 -17.21 -14.02
N ASN A 741 52.06 -16.77 -13.98
CA ASN A 741 51.25 -16.84 -12.75
C ASN A 741 51.07 -18.29 -12.26
N ILE A 742 50.92 -19.27 -13.17
CA ILE A 742 50.85 -20.69 -12.81
C ILE A 742 52.15 -21.14 -12.12
N ILE A 743 53.30 -20.74 -12.66
CA ILE A 743 54.61 -21.09 -12.10
C ILE A 743 54.78 -20.48 -10.70
N GLU A 744 54.32 -19.24 -10.49
CA GLU A 744 54.39 -18.58 -9.17
C GLU A 744 53.55 -19.30 -8.13
N ILE A 745 52.30 -19.69 -8.45
CA ILE A 745 51.42 -20.43 -7.55
C ILE A 745 51.99 -21.82 -7.21
N GLN A 746 52.65 -22.48 -8.17
CA GLN A 746 53.26 -23.80 -7.95
C GLN A 746 54.48 -23.78 -7.02
N LYS A 747 55.12 -22.62 -6.80
CA LYS A 747 56.30 -22.49 -5.93
C LYS A 747 55.96 -22.49 -4.44
N GLU A 748 54.73 -22.14 -4.05
CA GLU A 748 54.34 -22.16 -2.64
C GLU A 748 54.38 -23.60 -2.11
N PHE A 749 54.87 -23.81 -0.89
CA PHE A 749 54.90 -25.11 -0.21
C PHE A 749 54.11 -25.06 1.10
N VAL A 750 53.74 -26.23 1.63
CA VAL A 750 53.07 -26.35 2.94
C VAL A 750 53.81 -27.37 3.78
N THR A 751 54.22 -26.97 4.98
CA THR A 751 54.88 -27.85 5.96
C THR A 751 53.83 -28.64 6.73
N MET A 752 54.01 -29.96 6.79
CA MET A 752 53.18 -30.88 7.57
C MET A 752 53.89 -31.20 8.89
N ASN A 753 53.32 -30.73 10.00
CA ASN A 753 53.79 -31.04 11.36
C ASN A 753 52.74 -31.94 12.05
N ASP A 754 53.10 -32.62 13.12
CA ASP A 754 52.22 -33.53 13.86
C ASP A 754 50.96 -32.83 14.42
N ASP A 755 51.04 -31.52 14.70
CA ASP A 755 49.92 -30.70 15.16
C ASP A 755 48.93 -30.31 14.05
N ARG A 756 49.26 -30.56 12.78
CA ARG A 756 48.46 -30.10 11.66
C ARG A 756 47.24 -31.01 11.49
N MET A 757 46.06 -30.45 11.67
CA MET A 757 44.79 -31.16 11.55
C MET A 757 44.11 -30.87 10.20
N CYS A 758 43.28 -31.80 9.74
CA CYS A 758 42.46 -31.58 8.56
C CYS A 758 41.45 -30.45 8.80
N ALA A 759 41.40 -29.47 7.88
CA ALA A 759 40.53 -28.30 8.00
C ALA A 759 39.01 -28.60 7.89
N VAL A 760 38.62 -29.85 7.62
CA VAL A 760 37.20 -30.26 7.48
C VAL A 760 36.75 -31.14 8.65
N CYS A 761 37.55 -32.14 9.05
CA CYS A 761 37.17 -33.08 10.11
C CYS A 761 37.91 -32.85 11.43
N SER A 762 38.87 -31.93 11.46
CA SER A 762 39.71 -31.60 12.63
C SER A 762 40.42 -32.80 13.27
N ARG A 763 40.71 -33.85 12.48
CA ARG A 763 41.53 -35.00 12.89
C ARG A 763 42.95 -34.87 12.33
N ALA A 764 43.93 -35.47 13.01
CA ALA A 764 45.32 -35.55 12.56
C ALA A 764 45.46 -36.33 11.23
N PHE A 765 46.54 -36.07 10.50
CA PHE A 765 46.88 -36.80 9.27
C PHE A 765 47.69 -38.04 9.63
N ASN A 766 47.02 -39.20 9.70
CA ASN A 766 47.69 -40.48 9.93
C ASN A 766 48.20 -41.13 8.62
N ASP A 767 47.77 -40.61 7.47
CA ASP A 767 48.12 -41.11 6.14
C ASP A 767 49.07 -40.12 5.45
N THR A 768 49.98 -40.66 4.64
CA THR A 768 50.97 -39.89 3.85
C THR A 768 50.32 -39.09 2.73
N ALA A 769 49.10 -39.45 2.31
CA ALA A 769 48.36 -38.77 1.26
C ALA A 769 47.42 -37.68 1.81
N PHE A 770 47.58 -36.45 1.31
CA PHE A 770 46.72 -35.31 1.63
C PHE A 770 46.47 -34.44 0.40
N VAL A 771 45.38 -33.67 0.42
CA VAL A 771 45.02 -32.73 -0.65
C VAL A 771 45.29 -31.31 -0.18
N ARG A 772 46.06 -30.56 -0.98
CA ARG A 772 46.29 -29.13 -0.79
C ARG A 772 45.59 -28.34 -1.90
N TYR A 773 44.78 -27.37 -1.50
CA TYR A 773 44.18 -26.40 -2.42
C TYR A 773 45.12 -25.20 -2.64
N PRO A 774 45.01 -24.47 -3.78
CA PRO A 774 45.86 -23.31 -4.08
C PRO A 774 45.76 -22.15 -3.07
N ASN A 775 44.77 -22.15 -2.18
CA ASN A 775 44.67 -21.20 -1.06
C ASN A 775 45.34 -21.69 0.24
N GLY A 776 46.14 -22.76 0.18
CA GLY A 776 46.89 -23.30 1.32
C GLY A 776 46.08 -24.20 2.27
N VAL A 777 44.79 -24.43 2.00
CA VAL A 777 43.95 -25.33 2.80
C VAL A 777 44.34 -26.78 2.54
N VAL A 778 44.59 -27.54 3.62
CA VAL A 778 44.96 -28.96 3.56
C VAL A 778 43.84 -29.82 4.15
N THR A 779 43.49 -30.88 3.45
CA THR A 779 42.40 -31.79 3.82
C THR A 779 42.80 -33.24 3.58
N HIS A 780 42.19 -34.20 4.30
CA HIS A 780 42.32 -35.62 3.93
C HIS A 780 41.73 -35.82 2.54
N VAL A 781 42.24 -36.81 1.81
CA VAL A 781 41.76 -37.16 0.47
C VAL A 781 40.24 -37.39 0.45
N HIS A 782 39.70 -38.06 1.47
CA HIS A 782 38.25 -38.32 1.59
C HIS A 782 37.43 -37.08 1.99
N CYS A 783 38.03 -36.08 2.62
CA CYS A 783 37.34 -34.83 2.98
C CYS A 783 37.24 -33.86 1.79
N ALA A 784 38.05 -34.06 0.74
CA ALA A 784 38.04 -33.27 -0.48
C ALA A 784 36.98 -33.76 -1.48
N LYS A 785 35.70 -33.46 -1.21
CA LYS A 785 34.57 -33.89 -2.08
C LYS A 785 34.68 -33.38 -3.53
N ASN A 786 35.29 -32.21 -3.75
CA ASN A 786 35.50 -31.64 -5.08
C ASN A 786 36.94 -31.08 -5.20
N LYS A 787 37.68 -31.55 -6.21
CA LYS A 787 39.07 -31.14 -6.46
C LYS A 787 39.23 -29.67 -6.85
N HIS A 788 38.14 -29.04 -7.30
CA HIS A 788 38.17 -27.67 -7.82
C HIS A 788 37.51 -26.64 -6.91
N ILE A 789 36.85 -27.06 -5.82
CA ILE A 789 36.21 -26.17 -4.85
C ILE A 789 36.79 -26.47 -3.48
N CYS A 790 37.36 -25.47 -2.82
CA CYS A 790 37.82 -25.65 -1.45
C CYS A 790 36.61 -25.89 -0.53
N PRO A 791 36.57 -26.99 0.25
CA PRO A 791 35.43 -27.32 1.10
C PRO A 791 35.25 -26.38 2.30
N VAL A 792 36.29 -25.61 2.64
CA VAL A 792 36.28 -24.68 3.78
C VAL A 792 35.93 -23.25 3.34
N THR A 793 36.49 -22.78 2.23
CA THR A 793 36.29 -21.38 1.78
C THR A 793 35.27 -21.23 0.66
N GLY A 794 34.83 -22.32 0.03
CA GLY A 794 33.92 -22.29 -1.13
C GLY A 794 34.54 -21.73 -2.42
N LYS A 795 35.83 -21.39 -2.43
CA LYS A 795 36.51 -20.79 -3.59
C LYS A 795 36.68 -21.82 -4.71
N LEU A 796 36.23 -21.47 -5.91
CA LEU A 796 36.36 -22.25 -7.15
C LEU A 796 37.70 -21.94 -7.84
N PHE A 797 38.54 -22.96 -8.04
CA PHE A 797 39.85 -22.84 -8.68
C PHE A 797 39.87 -23.33 -10.13
N SER A 798 38.78 -23.93 -10.61
CA SER A 798 38.62 -24.34 -12.01
C SER A 798 37.14 -24.52 -12.36
N THR A 799 36.71 -23.98 -13.49
CA THR A 799 35.37 -24.19 -14.10
C THR A 799 35.36 -25.34 -15.10
N LYS A 800 36.51 -25.96 -15.40
CA LYS A 800 36.55 -27.11 -16.30
C LYS A 800 35.93 -28.32 -15.61
N ARG A 801 34.74 -28.71 -16.07
CA ARG A 801 34.30 -30.11 -16.02
C ARG A 801 35.29 -30.88 -16.90
N SER A 802 36.20 -31.63 -16.29
CA SER A 802 36.99 -32.63 -17.02
C SER A 802 36.08 -33.69 -17.60
#